data_AF-A0A453E8N2-F1
#
_entry.id   AF-A0A453E8N2-F1
#
_cell.length_a   1.000
_cell.length_b   1.000
_cell.length_c   1.000
_cell.angle_alpha   90.00
_cell.angle_beta   90.00
_cell.angle_gamma   90.00
#
_symmetry.space_group_name_H-M   'P 1'
#
loop_
_entity.id
_entity.type
_entity.pdbx_description
1 polymer ?
#
loop_
_entity_poly.entity_id
_entity_poly.type
_entity_poly.pdbx_seq_one_letter_code
_entity_poly.pdbx_strand_id
1 'polypeptide(L)'
;GGGRGRGYYQGDGGGDGGGRGRGYYQGDGGGGRGYYQGGGDGGGRGRGYYQGEGDVDRGYYQGGGDGGGGRGRGYQGGGDGGGRGRGRGYQGYQGGGDGGGRGRGYEGPGDGGRGRGRGYQQGGNYGGGRGGNNYGGRGGRGGGGQNHPDPLALQVAGPPLSERYHTEAAQLREKFQAMAMSRAEPMFPGRPGFGRTGQVCMVRANHFFVGLVDKGLHQYDVAMSPEPTITGVFRAVMSTLVKEHQSTTLGGRLPAYDGRKSLYTAGELPFKTKEFEVTLPDKNPGPPGQRRERKFKVTIKHATLVSLQQLQMLMSGIPTDIPAQALQVLDIVLRDIVLNERDDMGFVPVGRSFFSRTMEDPIQLGQGIEGWNGFYQSIRPTQSGLSLNIDMSSTAFVGGGSLIDFIKEILNRKDLSRGFQNEFDYVKIKKALRGLRVEVTHRGQMRRKYRIAGLTKDSARELRFQLSTGETKTVRDYFRETYKLQLRYDFLRCLQVGTEQKPNYLPIEVCNIVPGQRYQKKLDDGQVSKMMSIACQHPAGRETSIRKSVLENKYNSAKRANEFGIEVDSNPTSVQARVLPAPKLRYHGCASLYPENGAWNMRGKKVVNGAKVGIWACVNFCNELTEDQVRIFCGKLSEMSSTTGV
;
A
#
# COMPACT_ATOMS: atom_id res chain seq x y z
N GLY A 1 0.69 -75.58 -14.98
CA GLY A 1 0.83 -76.06 -16.38
C GLY A 1 0.51 -74.91 -17.31
N GLY A 2 1.10 -74.86 -18.50
CA GLY A 2 0.94 -73.73 -19.44
C GLY A 2 0.29 -74.10 -20.78
N GLY A 3 0.10 -73.09 -21.63
CA GLY A 3 -0.32 -73.19 -23.04
C GLY A 3 -1.83 -73.06 -23.31
N ARG A 4 -2.29 -72.78 -24.54
CA ARG A 4 -1.60 -72.33 -25.78
C ARG A 4 -2.63 -72.03 -26.91
N GLY A 5 -2.36 -71.02 -27.78
CA GLY A 5 -2.98 -70.85 -29.15
C GLY A 5 -4.44 -70.31 -29.19
N ARG A 6 -5.06 -69.85 -30.31
CA ARG A 6 -4.77 -69.49 -31.74
C ARG A 6 -5.92 -68.54 -32.22
N GLY A 7 -5.94 -67.81 -33.35
CA GLY A 7 -4.92 -67.45 -34.37
C GLY A 7 -5.49 -67.21 -35.80
N TYR A 8 -5.05 -66.14 -36.49
CA TYR A 8 -5.12 -65.83 -37.97
C TYR A 8 -6.37 -65.21 -38.65
N TYR A 9 -6.12 -64.16 -39.48
CA TYR A 9 -6.47 -63.88 -40.91
C TYR A 9 -5.88 -62.46 -41.24
N GLN A 10 -4.97 -62.21 -42.20
CA GLN A 10 -4.99 -62.16 -43.69
C GLN A 10 -5.93 -61.07 -44.27
N GLY A 11 -5.55 -60.17 -45.21
CA GLY A 11 -4.28 -59.92 -45.93
C GLY A 11 -4.31 -58.63 -46.82
N ASP A 12 -3.24 -58.39 -47.58
CA ASP A 12 -3.05 -57.45 -48.74
C ASP A 12 -3.28 -55.92 -48.57
N GLY A 13 -2.56 -55.00 -49.25
CA GLY A 13 -1.45 -55.11 -50.23
C GLY A 13 -0.77 -53.74 -50.51
N GLY A 14 0.33 -53.74 -51.29
CA GLY A 14 1.30 -52.64 -51.53
C GLY A 14 0.85 -51.43 -52.39
N GLY A 15 1.73 -50.54 -52.85
CA GLY A 15 3.21 -50.51 -52.77
C GLY A 15 3.81 -49.23 -53.42
N ASP A 16 5.15 -49.11 -53.36
CA ASP A 16 6.14 -48.31 -54.12
C ASP A 16 5.78 -47.04 -54.95
N GLY A 17 6.66 -46.04 -55.13
CA GLY A 17 8.04 -45.85 -54.62
C GLY A 17 8.88 -44.81 -55.40
N GLY A 18 10.08 -44.47 -54.90
CA GLY A 18 11.19 -43.76 -55.60
C GLY A 18 11.02 -42.25 -55.94
N GLY A 19 12.07 -41.41 -56.03
CA GLY A 19 13.49 -41.57 -55.66
C GLY A 19 14.42 -40.50 -56.31
N ARG A 20 15.64 -40.31 -55.74
CA ARG A 20 16.82 -39.56 -56.28
C ARG A 20 16.70 -38.01 -56.37
N GLY A 21 17.74 -37.18 -56.16
CA GLY A 21 19.10 -37.40 -55.61
C GLY A 21 20.11 -36.24 -55.92
N ARG A 22 21.26 -36.20 -55.21
CA ARG A 22 22.55 -35.47 -55.48
C ARG A 22 22.52 -33.91 -55.59
N GLY A 23 23.55 -33.15 -55.18
CA GLY A 23 24.81 -33.45 -54.43
C GLY A 23 25.88 -32.32 -54.56
N TYR A 24 26.87 -32.30 -53.65
CA TYR A 24 28.24 -31.69 -53.70
C TYR A 24 28.39 -30.16 -54.02
N TYR A 25 29.18 -29.36 -53.30
CA TYR A 25 30.66 -29.40 -53.28
C TYR A 25 31.32 -28.63 -52.10
N GLN A 26 32.65 -28.79 -52.00
CA GLN A 26 33.67 -28.14 -51.14
C GLN A 26 33.50 -26.61 -50.94
N GLY A 27 34.07 -25.95 -49.92
CA GLY A 27 35.08 -26.38 -48.94
C GLY A 27 36.44 -25.73 -49.21
N ASP A 28 36.88 -24.82 -48.34
CA ASP A 28 38.27 -24.35 -48.33
C ASP A 28 38.71 -23.94 -46.93
N GLY A 29 39.97 -24.19 -46.59
CA GLY A 29 40.51 -23.96 -45.25
C GLY A 29 41.94 -23.43 -45.30
N GLY A 30 42.26 -22.44 -44.47
CA GLY A 30 43.60 -21.91 -44.29
C GLY A 30 43.99 -21.95 -42.81
N GLY A 31 45.03 -22.72 -42.47
CA GLY A 31 45.49 -22.89 -41.09
C GLY A 31 46.95 -22.49 -40.86
N GLY A 32 47.29 -22.26 -39.60
CA GLY A 32 48.65 -22.01 -39.06
C GLY A 32 48.52 -21.58 -37.60
N ARG A 33 48.80 -22.42 -36.60
CA ARG A 33 50.13 -22.78 -36.02
C ARG A 33 50.90 -21.53 -35.51
N GLY A 34 51.30 -21.42 -34.24
CA GLY A 34 51.06 -22.27 -33.04
C GLY A 34 52.01 -21.94 -31.87
N TYR A 35 51.88 -22.68 -30.76
CA TYR A 35 52.85 -22.83 -29.61
C TYR A 35 53.06 -21.59 -28.71
N TYR A 36 53.20 -21.63 -27.37
CA TYR A 36 53.44 -22.66 -26.32
C TYR A 36 52.26 -22.67 -25.31
N GLN A 37 51.85 -23.68 -24.53
CA GLN A 37 52.39 -24.90 -23.88
C GLN A 37 53.04 -24.74 -22.48
N GLY A 38 52.39 -25.33 -21.46
CA GLY A 38 52.88 -25.62 -20.10
C GLY A 38 52.10 -24.92 -18.96
N GLY A 39 51.49 -25.60 -17.98
CA GLY A 39 51.24 -27.05 -17.78
C GLY A 39 50.92 -27.41 -16.31
N GLY A 40 49.97 -28.34 -16.07
CA GLY A 40 49.63 -28.95 -14.75
C GLY A 40 48.99 -28.02 -13.70
N ASP A 41 48.17 -28.44 -12.73
CA ASP A 41 47.42 -29.68 -12.42
C ASP A 41 46.20 -29.22 -11.55
N GLY A 42 45.10 -29.94 -11.33
CA GLY A 42 44.62 -31.27 -11.70
C GLY A 42 43.32 -31.56 -10.92
N GLY A 43 42.61 -32.66 -11.20
CA GLY A 43 41.51 -33.15 -10.34
C GLY A 43 40.07 -32.89 -10.81
N GLY A 44 39.65 -33.53 -11.90
CA GLY A 44 38.23 -33.61 -12.29
C GLY A 44 37.51 -34.86 -11.76
N ARG A 45 36.19 -34.76 -11.55
CA ARG A 45 35.12 -35.80 -11.48
C ARG A 45 33.83 -35.06 -11.04
N GLY A 46 32.64 -35.19 -11.64
CA GLY A 46 32.20 -35.96 -12.80
C GLY A 46 31.03 -36.89 -12.43
N ARG A 47 29.87 -36.72 -13.09
CA ARG A 47 28.58 -37.47 -12.91
C ARG A 47 27.79 -37.08 -11.64
N GLY A 48 26.46 -37.23 -11.60
CA GLY A 48 25.50 -37.65 -12.64
C GLY A 48 24.08 -37.72 -12.08
N TYR A 49 23.06 -37.62 -12.94
CA TYR A 49 21.65 -37.72 -12.53
C TYR A 49 21.20 -39.17 -12.40
N TYR A 50 20.62 -39.54 -11.26
CA TYR A 50 19.74 -40.71 -11.12
C TYR A 50 18.68 -40.44 -10.03
N GLN A 51 17.46 -40.93 -10.27
CA GLN A 51 16.39 -40.99 -9.28
C GLN A 51 16.57 -42.21 -8.36
N GLY A 52 16.09 -42.11 -7.12
CA GLY A 52 15.97 -43.22 -6.19
C GLY A 52 15.10 -42.80 -5.00
N GLU A 53 14.04 -43.57 -4.75
CA GLU A 53 13.09 -43.37 -3.64
C GLU A 53 13.70 -43.82 -2.30
N GLY A 54 13.12 -43.37 -1.19
CA GLY A 54 13.56 -43.76 0.15
C GLY A 54 12.82 -43.06 1.28
N ASP A 55 11.67 -43.60 1.67
CA ASP A 55 10.98 -43.22 2.91
C ASP A 55 11.86 -43.46 4.15
N VAL A 56 11.89 -42.50 5.07
CA VAL A 56 11.99 -42.82 6.51
C VAL A 56 11.15 -41.84 7.32
N ASP A 57 10.08 -42.37 7.91
CA ASP A 57 9.22 -41.67 8.87
C ASP A 57 9.70 -41.93 10.32
N ARG A 58 9.62 -40.90 11.18
CA ARG A 58 9.78 -40.92 12.65
C ARG A 58 9.78 -39.48 13.20
N GLY A 59 9.09 -39.13 14.28
CA GLY A 59 8.22 -39.94 15.12
C GLY A 59 8.07 -39.36 16.53
N TYR A 60 6.89 -38.78 16.80
CA TYR A 60 6.15 -38.67 18.08
C TYR A 60 6.86 -38.70 19.45
N TYR A 61 6.50 -37.72 20.29
CA TYR A 61 5.78 -37.97 21.55
C TYR A 61 4.39 -37.32 21.39
N GLN A 62 3.28 -37.79 21.97
CA GLN A 62 3.07 -38.39 23.29
C GLN A 62 1.89 -39.41 23.23
N GLY A 63 1.69 -40.23 24.27
CA GLY A 63 0.66 -41.30 24.31
C GLY A 63 -0.79 -40.82 24.16
N GLY A 64 -1.80 -41.67 24.01
CA GLY A 64 -1.91 -43.10 24.29
C GLY A 64 -3.30 -43.36 24.87
N GLY A 65 -4.04 -44.36 24.35
CA GLY A 65 -5.43 -44.63 24.75
C GLY A 65 -6.17 -45.49 23.72
N ASP A 66 -6.76 -46.59 24.19
CA ASP A 66 -7.20 -47.73 23.37
C ASP A 66 -8.62 -47.67 22.79
N GLY A 67 -8.84 -48.48 21.73
CA GLY A 67 -10.15 -48.95 21.27
C GLY A 67 -10.92 -48.03 20.31
N GLY A 68 -11.61 -48.50 19.26
CA GLY A 68 -11.69 -49.86 18.71
C GLY A 68 -12.91 -50.05 17.78
N GLY A 69 -12.74 -50.66 16.60
CA GLY A 69 -13.80 -51.33 15.82
C GLY A 69 -14.75 -50.49 14.92
N GLY A 70 -15.18 -51.10 13.80
CA GLY A 70 -16.30 -50.66 12.92
C GLY A 70 -15.88 -49.85 11.67
N ARG A 71 -15.66 -50.43 10.47
CA ARG A 71 -16.57 -51.10 9.49
C ARG A 71 -17.80 -50.28 9.03
N GLY A 72 -17.78 -49.86 7.76
CA GLY A 72 -18.92 -49.36 6.96
C GLY A 72 -18.47 -48.51 5.76
N ARG A 73 -18.16 -49.08 4.58
CA ARG A 73 -19.04 -49.41 3.43
C ARG A 73 -19.93 -48.27 2.88
N GLY A 74 -19.63 -47.86 1.64
CA GLY A 74 -20.58 -47.40 0.60
C GLY A 74 -21.04 -45.95 0.70
N TYR A 75 -21.25 -45.18 -0.38
CA TYR A 75 -21.63 -45.55 -1.76
C TYR A 75 -20.99 -44.65 -2.85
N GLN A 76 -21.02 -45.12 -4.10
CA GLN A 76 -20.59 -44.40 -5.30
C GLN A 76 -21.69 -43.52 -5.94
N GLY A 77 -21.23 -42.52 -6.69
CA GLY A 77 -21.98 -41.65 -7.62
C GLY A 77 -21.23 -40.32 -7.75
N GLY A 78 -20.63 -39.89 -8.86
CA GLY A 78 -20.89 -40.22 -10.27
C GLY A 78 -21.83 -39.16 -10.86
N GLY A 79 -21.41 -38.22 -11.71
CA GLY A 79 -20.06 -37.96 -12.26
C GLY A 79 -19.97 -36.55 -12.89
N ASP A 80 -18.88 -36.29 -13.62
CA ASP A 80 -18.67 -35.31 -14.72
C ASP A 80 -19.05 -33.81 -14.53
N GLY A 81 -18.21 -32.82 -14.90
CA GLY A 81 -16.86 -32.86 -15.48
C GLY A 81 -16.37 -31.46 -15.88
N GLY A 82 -15.04 -31.30 -16.08
CA GLY A 82 -14.40 -30.07 -16.60
C GLY A 82 -14.36 -28.86 -15.63
N GLY A 83 -13.36 -27.96 -15.66
CA GLY A 83 -12.13 -27.87 -16.44
C GLY A 83 -11.15 -26.89 -15.75
N ARG A 84 -9.84 -27.07 -15.94
CA ARG A 84 -8.80 -26.45 -15.10
C ARG A 84 -8.48 -24.99 -15.48
N GLY A 85 -8.51 -24.08 -14.50
CA GLY A 85 -7.97 -22.71 -14.60
C GLY A 85 -7.07 -22.40 -13.40
N ARG A 86 -5.76 -22.23 -13.62
CA ARG A 86 -4.73 -22.23 -12.55
C ARG A 86 -4.78 -20.99 -11.66
N GLY A 87 -4.95 -21.18 -10.36
CA GLY A 87 -4.59 -20.18 -9.36
C GLY A 87 -3.07 -20.17 -9.10
N ARG A 88 -2.48 -18.97 -8.97
CA ARG A 88 -1.15 -18.77 -8.38
C ARG A 88 -1.31 -17.84 -7.17
N GLY A 89 -1.13 -18.40 -5.97
CA GLY A 89 -0.87 -17.60 -4.78
C GLY A 89 0.62 -17.30 -4.66
N TYR A 90 0.96 -16.16 -4.07
CA TYR A 90 2.34 -15.85 -3.66
C TYR A 90 2.35 -15.12 -2.31
N GLN A 91 2.90 -15.80 -1.31
CA GLN A 91 3.85 -15.17 -0.38
C GLN A 91 5.12 -14.84 -1.23
N GLY A 92 5.89 -13.77 -1.04
CA GLY A 92 5.90 -12.80 0.05
C GLY A 92 7.22 -12.88 0.81
N TYR A 93 8.32 -12.30 0.29
CA TYR A 93 9.46 -11.76 1.05
C TYR A 93 10.36 -10.85 0.19
N GLN A 94 10.90 -9.81 0.84
CA GLN A 94 12.07 -8.95 0.54
C GLN A 94 12.60 -8.67 -0.88
N GLY A 95 12.89 -7.38 -1.12
CA GLY A 95 13.71 -6.90 -2.24
C GLY A 95 13.59 -5.38 -2.41
N GLY A 96 14.44 -4.61 -1.71
CA GLY A 96 14.53 -3.16 -1.89
C GLY A 96 15.43 -2.80 -3.08
N GLY A 97 15.07 -1.75 -3.83
CA GLY A 97 15.85 -1.28 -4.97
C GLY A 97 15.37 0.09 -5.44
N ASP A 98 15.99 1.15 -4.94
CA ASP A 98 15.79 2.50 -5.42
C ASP A 98 16.41 2.66 -6.82
N GLY A 99 15.64 3.19 -7.78
CA GLY A 99 16.02 3.25 -9.18
C GLY A 99 15.14 4.20 -10.00
N GLY A 100 15.13 5.48 -9.63
CA GLY A 100 14.33 6.49 -10.32
C GLY A 100 14.87 6.84 -11.71
N GLY A 101 14.15 6.45 -12.77
CA GLY A 101 14.41 6.87 -14.15
C GLY A 101 13.18 7.55 -14.77
N ARG A 102 13.14 8.90 -14.78
CA ARG A 102 12.08 9.67 -15.46
C ARG A 102 12.44 9.87 -16.93
N GLY A 103 11.78 9.11 -17.82
CA GLY A 103 11.69 9.44 -19.25
C GLY A 103 10.31 10.00 -19.57
N ARG A 104 10.23 11.23 -20.11
CA ARG A 104 8.97 11.84 -20.57
C ARG A 104 8.69 11.43 -22.01
N GLY A 105 7.50 10.88 -22.26
CA GLY A 105 6.87 10.83 -23.58
C GLY A 105 5.51 11.53 -23.49
N TYR A 106 5.27 12.52 -24.35
CA TYR A 106 3.97 13.17 -24.49
C TYR A 106 3.17 12.45 -25.57
N GLU A 107 1.96 12.00 -25.25
CA GLU A 107 0.90 11.79 -26.24
C GLU A 107 -0.33 12.59 -25.81
N GLY A 108 -0.94 13.26 -26.80
CA GLY A 108 -2.04 14.22 -26.61
C GLY A 108 -3.43 13.60 -26.67
N PRO A 109 -4.49 14.40 -26.43
CA PRO A 109 -5.83 13.90 -26.17
C PRO A 109 -6.65 13.65 -27.44
N GLY A 110 -7.59 12.70 -27.34
CA GLY A 110 -8.78 12.66 -28.21
C GLY A 110 -9.88 13.54 -27.61
N ASP A 111 -10.50 14.37 -28.45
CA ASP A 111 -11.61 15.26 -28.11
C ASP A 111 -12.96 14.65 -28.54
N GLY A 112 -14.08 15.21 -28.08
CA GLY A 112 -15.41 14.74 -28.45
C GLY A 112 -16.53 15.57 -27.80
N GLY A 113 -16.81 16.77 -28.31
CA GLY A 113 -17.94 17.58 -27.82
C GLY A 113 -18.14 18.94 -28.49
N ARG A 114 -18.72 18.98 -29.70
CA ARG A 114 -19.00 20.24 -30.43
C ARG A 114 -20.07 21.11 -29.73
N GLY A 115 -19.76 22.39 -29.54
CA GLY A 115 -20.73 23.45 -29.21
C GLY A 115 -20.44 24.72 -30.03
N ARG A 116 -21.42 25.25 -30.78
CA ARG A 116 -21.25 26.38 -31.71
C ARG A 116 -21.43 27.74 -31.02
N GLY A 117 -20.61 28.73 -31.38
CA GLY A 117 -20.79 30.15 -31.05
C GLY A 117 -20.00 31.04 -32.02
N ARG A 118 -20.60 32.13 -32.52
CA ARG A 118 -20.06 32.97 -33.60
C ARG A 118 -19.37 34.24 -33.06
N GLY A 119 -18.39 34.76 -33.82
CA GLY A 119 -18.36 36.20 -34.13
C GLY A 119 -17.01 36.93 -34.01
N TYR A 120 -16.52 37.42 -35.17
CA TYR A 120 -15.86 38.72 -35.44
C TYR A 120 -14.67 39.22 -34.57
N GLN A 121 -13.73 40.07 -35.02
CA GLN A 121 -13.13 40.45 -36.32
C GLN A 121 -11.98 41.46 -36.00
N GLN A 122 -11.00 41.64 -36.90
CA GLN A 122 -9.87 42.61 -36.81
C GLN A 122 -8.80 42.27 -35.73
N GLY A 123 -7.48 42.47 -35.93
CA GLY A 123 -6.71 42.94 -37.09
C GLY A 123 -6.00 44.28 -36.85
N GLY A 124 -4.66 44.31 -36.81
CA GLY A 124 -3.89 45.57 -36.84
C GLY A 124 -2.56 45.64 -36.08
N ASN A 125 -1.48 45.14 -36.71
CA ASN A 125 -0.13 45.71 -36.91
C ASN A 125 0.60 46.59 -35.84
N TYR A 126 1.88 46.92 -36.17
CA TYR A 126 2.88 47.72 -35.45
C TYR A 126 3.57 46.99 -34.28
N GLY A 127 4.88 47.06 -34.10
CA GLY A 127 5.93 47.78 -34.83
C GLY A 127 7.16 47.90 -33.92
N GLY A 128 8.34 47.49 -34.36
CA GLY A 128 9.52 47.38 -33.48
C GLY A 128 10.20 48.71 -33.16
N GLY A 129 10.87 48.78 -31.99
CA GLY A 129 11.72 49.91 -31.61
C GLY A 129 12.67 49.55 -30.47
N ARG A 130 13.99 49.68 -30.70
CA ARG A 130 15.04 49.50 -29.68
C ARG A 130 15.45 50.85 -29.08
N GLY A 131 15.71 50.85 -27.76
CA GLY A 131 16.79 51.63 -27.14
C GLY A 131 16.42 52.95 -26.44
N GLY A 132 17.27 53.34 -25.48
CA GLY A 132 17.38 54.75 -25.03
C GLY A 132 17.16 55.00 -23.54
N ASN A 133 18.22 54.87 -22.73
CA ASN A 133 18.28 55.11 -21.29
C ASN A 133 17.94 56.55 -20.81
N ASN A 134 17.62 56.64 -19.51
CA ASN A 134 17.86 57.75 -18.56
C ASN A 134 17.15 59.10 -18.77
N TYR A 135 16.29 59.46 -17.80
CA TYR A 135 16.51 60.44 -16.70
C TYR A 135 15.32 60.27 -15.71
N GLY A 136 15.40 60.46 -14.40
CA GLY A 136 16.52 60.74 -13.50
C GLY A 136 16.11 60.34 -12.06
N GLY A 137 17.07 60.23 -11.14
CA GLY A 137 16.81 59.64 -9.82
C GLY A 137 16.11 60.57 -8.82
N ARG A 138 15.35 59.97 -7.88
CA ARG A 138 15.08 60.54 -6.55
C ARG A 138 15.32 59.46 -5.51
N GLY A 139 16.40 59.58 -4.74
CA GLY A 139 16.76 58.61 -3.70
C GLY A 139 15.76 58.62 -2.53
N GLY A 140 15.51 57.46 -1.91
CA GLY A 140 14.47 57.33 -0.90
C GLY A 140 14.50 56.04 -0.08
N ARG A 141 15.56 55.87 0.74
CA ARG A 141 15.68 54.97 1.91
C ARG A 141 15.51 53.45 1.67
N GLY A 142 16.41 52.68 2.28
CA GLY A 142 16.26 51.23 2.39
C GLY A 142 15.06 50.86 3.25
N GLY A 143 14.13 50.08 2.69
CA GLY A 143 13.09 49.40 3.44
C GLY A 143 13.63 48.05 3.92
N GLY A 144 13.80 47.89 5.23
CA GLY A 144 14.21 46.62 5.81
C GLY A 144 13.18 45.53 5.50
N GLY A 145 13.65 44.38 5.02
CA GLY A 145 12.80 43.20 4.91
C GLY A 145 12.25 42.86 6.29
N GLN A 146 10.93 42.96 6.46
CA GLN A 146 10.27 42.56 7.69
C GLN A 146 10.38 41.04 7.81
N ASN A 147 11.39 40.60 8.57
CA ASN A 147 11.39 39.28 9.20
C ASN A 147 10.18 39.23 10.13
N HIS A 148 9.01 38.83 9.60
CA HIS A 148 7.96 38.31 10.45
C HIS A 148 8.54 37.08 11.17
N PRO A 149 8.63 37.08 12.50
CA PRO A 149 8.98 35.87 13.22
C PRO A 149 7.92 34.82 12.89
N ASP A 150 8.35 33.64 12.48
CA ASP A 150 7.46 32.48 12.29
C ASP A 150 6.70 32.26 13.61
N PRO A 151 5.35 32.37 13.63
CA PRO A 151 4.58 32.15 14.87
C PRO A 151 4.80 30.77 15.49
N LEU A 152 5.36 29.83 14.74
CA LEU A 152 5.70 28.47 15.17
C LEU A 152 7.12 28.34 15.77
N ALA A 153 7.94 29.40 15.76
CA ALA A 153 9.31 29.37 16.32
C ALA A 153 9.37 29.57 17.85
N LEU A 154 8.28 30.00 18.48
CA LEU A 154 8.25 30.41 19.89
C LEU A 154 7.98 29.27 20.88
N GLN A 155 8.68 28.12 20.76
CA GLN A 155 8.67 27.12 21.84
C GLN A 155 9.82 26.08 21.91
N VAL A 156 11.09 26.48 21.74
CA VAL A 156 12.22 25.70 22.30
C VAL A 156 13.29 26.62 22.89
N ALA A 157 13.28 26.78 24.22
CA ALA A 157 14.41 27.34 24.96
C ALA A 157 15.39 26.21 25.31
N GLY A 158 16.43 26.03 24.49
CA GLY A 158 17.48 25.02 24.69
C GLY A 158 18.08 24.53 23.37
N PRO A 159 19.20 23.78 23.41
CA PRO A 159 19.82 23.23 22.21
C PRO A 159 18.88 22.23 21.50
N PRO A 160 18.99 22.07 20.17
CA PRO A 160 18.29 21.05 19.39
C PRO A 160 18.37 19.66 20.02
N LEU A 161 17.33 18.84 19.81
CA LEU A 161 17.24 17.53 20.44
C LEU A 161 18.41 16.63 20.01
N SER A 162 18.83 16.71 18.74
CA SER A 162 20.00 16.01 18.20
C SER A 162 21.30 16.35 18.91
N GLU A 163 21.53 17.60 19.32
CA GLU A 163 22.79 18.01 19.99
C GLU A 163 22.93 17.41 21.39
N ARG A 164 21.81 17.27 22.11
CA ARG A 164 21.78 16.64 23.44
C ARG A 164 22.22 15.18 23.34
N TYR A 165 21.54 14.43 22.47
CA TYR A 165 21.81 13.00 22.25
C TYR A 165 23.12 12.73 21.47
N HIS A 166 23.69 13.72 20.76
CA HIS A 166 25.03 13.59 20.16
C HIS A 166 26.11 13.41 21.23
N THR A 167 25.98 14.09 22.38
CA THR A 167 26.92 13.96 23.50
C THR A 167 26.82 12.56 24.14
N GLU A 168 25.60 12.07 24.35
CA GLU A 168 25.34 10.70 24.84
C GLU A 168 25.88 9.63 23.88
N ALA A 169 25.68 9.81 22.57
CA ALA A 169 26.18 8.89 21.55
C ALA A 169 27.72 8.84 21.51
N ALA A 170 28.40 9.97 21.78
CA ALA A 170 29.86 10.01 21.91
C ALA A 170 30.34 9.22 23.15
N GLN A 171 29.71 9.43 24.31
CA GLN A 171 30.01 8.69 25.54
C GLN A 171 29.74 7.19 25.40
N LEU A 172 28.64 6.80 24.75
CA LEU A 172 28.35 5.40 24.43
C LEU A 172 29.41 4.79 23.51
N ARG A 173 29.88 5.53 22.51
CA ARG A 173 30.95 5.09 21.61
C ARG A 173 32.26 4.82 22.36
N GLU A 174 32.70 5.73 23.23
CA GLU A 174 33.88 5.54 24.08
C GLU A 174 33.72 4.32 24.98
N LYS A 175 32.55 4.18 25.63
CA LYS A 175 32.20 3.04 26.50
C LYS A 175 32.24 1.70 25.76
N PHE A 176 31.72 1.63 24.53
CA PHE A 176 31.77 0.40 23.72
C PHE A 176 33.17 0.11 23.15
N GLN A 177 33.97 1.14 22.85
CA GLN A 177 35.37 0.99 22.47
C GLN A 177 36.20 0.43 23.64
N ALA A 178 36.00 0.94 24.86
CA ALA A 178 36.65 0.44 26.07
C ALA A 178 36.29 -1.02 26.41
N MET A 179 35.06 -1.46 26.08
CA MET A 179 34.63 -2.86 26.21
C MET A 179 35.14 -3.78 25.08
N ALA A 180 35.95 -3.29 24.14
CA ALA A 180 36.51 -4.06 23.03
C ALA A 180 35.47 -4.89 22.24
N MET A 181 34.24 -4.38 22.10
CA MET A 181 33.13 -5.08 21.45
C MET A 181 33.29 -5.14 19.92
N SER A 182 34.16 -6.03 19.44
CA SER A 182 34.20 -6.45 18.04
C SER A 182 33.16 -7.55 17.80
N ARG A 183 32.24 -7.31 16.86
CA ARG A 183 31.36 -8.35 16.32
C ARG A 183 32.02 -8.95 15.08
N ALA A 184 31.70 -10.21 14.77
CA ALA A 184 32.02 -10.80 13.46
C ALA A 184 31.51 -9.90 12.31
N GLU A 185 32.17 -9.97 11.15
CA GLU A 185 31.94 -9.04 10.03
C GLU A 185 30.43 -8.87 9.73
N PRO A 186 29.96 -7.63 9.54
CA PRO A 186 28.54 -7.39 9.28
C PRO A 186 28.11 -8.06 7.98
N MET A 187 26.86 -8.53 7.94
CA MET A 187 26.24 -9.20 6.79
C MET A 187 26.26 -8.38 5.48
N PHE A 188 26.50 -7.07 5.56
CA PHE A 188 26.65 -6.17 4.43
C PHE A 188 27.97 -5.38 4.53
N PRO A 189 28.62 -5.07 3.40
CA PRO A 189 29.87 -4.32 3.41
C PRO A 189 29.70 -2.95 4.07
N GLY A 190 30.67 -2.59 4.91
CA GLY A 190 30.73 -1.27 5.55
C GLY A 190 30.80 -0.15 4.51
N ARG A 191 30.24 1.02 4.86
CA ARG A 191 30.34 2.22 4.00
C ARG A 191 31.82 2.61 3.84
N PRO A 192 32.39 2.65 2.62
CA PRO A 192 33.82 2.91 2.41
C PRO A 192 34.22 4.38 2.67
N GLY A 193 33.24 5.30 2.73
CA GLY A 193 33.46 6.71 3.04
C GLY A 193 32.29 7.60 2.64
N PHE A 194 32.52 8.91 2.68
CA PHE A 194 31.57 9.95 2.27
C PHE A 194 31.97 10.56 0.93
N GLY A 195 30.98 10.79 0.05
CA GLY A 195 31.20 11.42 -1.26
C GLY A 195 31.64 12.88 -1.14
N ARG A 196 32.69 13.25 -1.88
CA ARG A 196 33.28 14.61 -1.85
C ARG A 196 32.95 15.45 -3.10
N THR A 197 32.62 14.80 -4.21
CA THR A 197 32.30 15.43 -5.51
C THR A 197 30.98 16.20 -5.47
N GLY A 198 30.88 17.27 -6.27
CA GLY A 198 29.65 18.06 -6.44
C GLY A 198 29.56 19.27 -5.51
N GLN A 199 28.70 20.22 -5.88
CA GLN A 199 28.46 21.45 -5.12
C GLN A 199 27.66 21.13 -3.86
N VAL A 200 28.14 21.59 -2.71
CA VAL A 200 27.44 21.42 -1.42
C VAL A 200 26.19 22.30 -1.36
N CYS A 201 25.09 21.73 -0.88
CA CYS A 201 23.86 22.45 -0.57
C CYS A 201 23.21 21.92 0.72
N MET A 202 22.33 22.70 1.33
CA MET A 202 21.51 22.27 2.46
C MET A 202 20.13 21.82 1.98
N VAL A 203 19.68 20.66 2.44
CA VAL A 203 18.32 20.16 2.23
C VAL A 203 17.69 19.78 3.57
N ARG A 204 16.36 19.84 3.65
CA ARG A 204 15.58 19.32 4.78
C ARG A 204 14.95 18.00 4.37
N ALA A 205 15.18 16.96 5.15
CA ALA A 205 14.52 15.67 4.99
C ALA A 205 13.25 15.64 5.83
N ASN A 206 12.22 14.91 5.39
CA ASN A 206 10.97 14.64 6.13
C ASN A 206 11.16 13.62 7.28
N HIS A 207 12.33 13.70 7.89
CA HIS A 207 12.88 12.86 8.94
C HIS A 207 13.03 13.74 10.18
N PHE A 208 12.39 13.36 11.28
CA PHE A 208 12.45 14.08 12.54
C PHE A 208 13.37 13.30 13.48
N PHE A 209 14.23 13.97 14.25
CA PHE A 209 15.13 13.29 15.17
C PHE A 209 14.34 12.69 16.34
N VAL A 210 14.75 11.53 16.85
CA VAL A 210 14.10 10.85 17.98
C VAL A 210 15.12 10.56 19.07
N GLY A 211 14.91 11.19 20.22
CA GLY A 211 15.54 10.83 21.49
C GLY A 211 14.91 9.55 22.05
N LEU A 212 15.74 8.69 22.64
CA LEU A 212 15.31 7.44 23.26
C LEU A 212 16.09 7.16 24.54
N VAL A 213 15.40 7.22 25.68
CA VAL A 213 15.93 6.81 26.98
C VAL A 213 15.63 5.33 27.22
N ASP A 214 16.66 4.53 27.48
CA ASP A 214 16.48 3.10 27.80
C ASP A 214 15.83 2.94 29.18
N LYS A 215 14.60 2.42 29.18
CA LYS A 215 13.80 2.13 30.38
C LYS A 215 13.54 0.63 30.57
N GLY A 216 14.27 -0.23 29.85
CA GLY A 216 14.09 -1.68 29.82
C GLY A 216 12.79 -2.09 29.13
N LEU A 217 12.86 -2.50 27.86
CA LEU A 217 11.67 -2.91 27.11
C LEU A 217 11.33 -4.38 27.37
N HIS A 218 10.09 -4.68 27.73
CA HIS A 218 9.62 -6.05 27.97
C HIS A 218 8.53 -6.44 26.96
N GLN A 219 8.57 -7.69 26.50
CA GLN A 219 7.56 -8.29 25.64
C GLN A 219 6.73 -9.31 26.42
N TYR A 220 5.42 -9.28 26.20
CA TYR A 220 4.43 -10.21 26.74
C TYR A 220 3.58 -10.80 25.62
N ASP A 221 3.31 -12.10 25.73
CA ASP A 221 2.34 -12.79 24.89
C ASP A 221 0.93 -12.56 25.43
N VAL A 222 0.00 -12.31 24.52
CA VAL A 222 -1.43 -12.08 24.81
C VAL A 222 -2.26 -13.16 24.13
N ALA A 223 -3.03 -13.89 24.93
CA ALA A 223 -4.10 -14.76 24.47
C ALA A 223 -5.47 -14.14 24.81
N MET A 224 -6.45 -14.26 23.92
CA MET A 224 -7.82 -13.81 24.15
C MET A 224 -8.80 -14.94 23.85
N SER A 225 -9.73 -15.19 24.77
CA SER A 225 -10.78 -16.20 24.63
C SER A 225 -12.16 -15.59 24.91
N PRO A 226 -13.16 -15.71 24.00
CA PRO A 226 -13.05 -16.29 22.65
C PRO A 226 -12.17 -15.44 21.72
N GLU A 227 -11.42 -16.08 20.81
CA GLU A 227 -10.52 -15.35 19.90
C GLU A 227 -11.30 -14.40 18.97
N PRO A 228 -11.03 -13.09 18.98
CA PRO A 228 -11.70 -12.15 18.10
C PRO A 228 -11.33 -12.37 16.62
N THR A 229 -12.29 -12.21 15.71
CA THR A 229 -12.04 -12.35 14.26
C THR A 229 -11.55 -11.08 13.57
N ILE A 230 -11.49 -9.94 14.28
CA ILE A 230 -11.18 -8.62 13.71
C ILE A 230 -10.21 -7.87 14.63
N THR A 231 -9.08 -7.39 14.10
CA THR A 231 -8.04 -6.62 14.82
C THR A 231 -8.57 -5.46 15.66
N GLY A 232 -9.62 -4.76 15.18
CA GLY A 232 -10.27 -3.68 15.93
C GLY A 232 -10.95 -4.15 17.23
N VAL A 233 -11.38 -5.41 17.31
CA VAL A 233 -11.93 -5.98 18.56
C VAL A 233 -10.81 -6.31 19.53
N PHE A 234 -9.70 -6.90 19.08
CA PHE A 234 -8.50 -7.11 19.92
C PHE A 234 -8.04 -5.79 20.57
N ARG A 235 -7.93 -4.71 19.77
CA ARG A 235 -7.54 -3.39 20.30
C ARG A 235 -8.58 -2.79 21.25
N ALA A 236 -9.88 -2.96 20.97
CA ALA A 236 -10.93 -2.51 21.88
C ALA A 236 -10.87 -3.25 23.23
N VAL A 237 -10.70 -4.57 23.23
CA VAL A 237 -10.52 -5.37 24.46
C VAL A 237 -9.30 -4.88 25.25
N MET A 238 -8.14 -4.73 24.59
CA MET A 238 -6.92 -4.28 25.27
C MET A 238 -7.03 -2.83 25.79
N SER A 239 -7.66 -1.92 25.04
CA SER A 239 -7.87 -0.54 25.48
C SER A 239 -8.77 -0.46 26.71
N THR A 240 -9.85 -1.25 26.76
CA THR A 240 -10.69 -1.40 27.95
C THR A 240 -9.91 -1.99 29.14
N LEU A 241 -9.16 -3.08 28.92
CA LEU A 241 -8.29 -3.70 29.95
C LEU A 241 -7.34 -2.67 30.57
N VAL A 242 -6.59 -1.96 29.74
CA VAL A 242 -5.64 -0.94 30.21
C VAL A 242 -6.36 0.15 30.99
N LYS A 243 -7.49 0.66 30.48
CA LYS A 243 -8.28 1.69 31.17
C LYS A 243 -8.78 1.25 32.56
N GLU A 244 -9.17 0.00 32.72
CA GLU A 244 -9.70 -0.56 33.98
C GLU A 244 -8.59 -0.96 34.95
N HIS A 245 -7.42 -1.39 34.45
CA HIS A 245 -6.37 -2.02 35.24
C HIS A 245 -5.04 -1.26 35.33
N GLN A 246 -4.89 -0.09 34.67
CA GLN A 246 -3.66 0.71 34.69
C GLN A 246 -3.17 0.98 36.12
N SER A 247 -3.98 1.66 36.93
CA SER A 247 -3.59 2.11 38.29
C SER A 247 -3.49 0.99 39.32
N THR A 248 -4.04 -0.19 39.01
CA THR A 248 -4.08 -1.32 39.94
C THR A 248 -3.07 -2.39 39.54
N THR A 249 -3.45 -3.27 38.64
CA THR A 249 -2.75 -4.53 38.39
C THR A 249 -1.70 -4.44 37.28
N LEU A 250 -1.68 -3.38 36.47
CA LEU A 250 -0.60 -3.07 35.54
C LEU A 250 0.51 -2.20 36.18
N GLY A 251 0.40 -1.83 37.46
CA GLY A 251 1.43 -1.06 38.17
C GLY A 251 1.69 0.33 37.60
N GLY A 252 0.66 1.00 37.09
CA GLY A 252 0.72 2.33 36.47
C GLY A 252 1.09 2.34 34.99
N ARG A 253 1.61 1.23 34.45
CA ARG A 253 2.14 1.12 33.08
C ARG A 253 1.07 1.26 31.99
N LEU A 254 1.45 1.88 30.88
CA LEU A 254 0.69 2.12 29.65
C LEU A 254 1.27 1.26 28.51
N PRO A 255 0.93 -0.03 28.44
CA PRO A 255 1.48 -0.89 27.41
C PRO A 255 1.09 -0.45 25.99
N ALA A 256 1.94 -0.83 25.03
CA ALA A 256 1.68 -0.72 23.60
C ALA A 256 1.33 -2.10 23.03
N TYR A 257 0.31 -2.18 22.17
CA TYR A 257 -0.23 -3.46 21.70
C TYR A 257 -0.22 -3.58 20.18
N ASP A 258 0.30 -4.70 19.65
CA ASP A 258 0.35 -4.95 18.21
C ASP A 258 -1.05 -5.06 17.56
N GLY A 259 -2.07 -5.39 18.37
CA GLY A 259 -3.45 -5.64 17.93
C GLY A 259 -3.76 -7.12 17.66
N ARG A 260 -2.90 -8.04 18.09
CA ARG A 260 -3.03 -9.49 17.92
C ARG A 260 -2.57 -10.28 19.15
N LYS A 261 -1.25 -10.39 19.36
CA LYS A 261 -0.66 -11.34 20.31
C LYS A 261 0.52 -10.79 21.11
N SER A 262 1.00 -9.58 20.83
CA SER A 262 2.21 -9.04 21.44
C SER A 262 1.94 -7.70 22.12
N LEU A 263 2.20 -7.66 23.42
CA LEU A 263 2.10 -6.48 24.26
C LEU A 263 3.50 -6.09 24.74
N TYR A 264 3.78 -4.80 24.82
CA TYR A 264 5.07 -4.27 25.23
C TYR A 264 4.91 -3.24 26.36
N THR A 265 5.86 -3.20 27.28
CA THR A 265 5.97 -2.16 28.32
C THR A 265 7.41 -1.66 28.42
N ALA A 266 7.58 -0.43 28.92
CA ALA A 266 8.85 0.03 29.48
C ALA A 266 8.83 -0.25 30.98
N GLY A 267 9.80 -1.01 31.48
CA GLY A 267 9.81 -1.65 32.79
C GLY A 267 8.89 -2.88 32.89
N GLU A 268 9.14 -3.75 33.86
CA GLU A 268 8.36 -4.97 34.05
C GLU A 268 6.98 -4.69 34.67
N LEU A 269 5.98 -5.50 34.29
CA LEU A 269 4.68 -5.58 34.97
C LEU A 269 4.83 -6.28 36.32
N PRO A 270 3.95 -6.01 37.32
CA PRO A 270 4.02 -6.62 38.65
C PRO A 270 3.58 -8.11 38.68
N PHE A 271 3.68 -8.83 37.56
CA PHE A 271 3.34 -10.24 37.42
C PHE A 271 4.06 -10.86 36.21
N LYS A 272 4.41 -12.16 36.31
CA LYS A 272 4.91 -12.95 35.16
C LYS A 272 3.79 -13.52 34.29
N THR A 273 2.63 -13.85 34.86
CA THR A 273 1.43 -14.26 34.12
C THR A 273 0.19 -13.82 34.89
N LYS A 274 -0.81 -13.30 34.18
CA LYS A 274 -2.10 -12.91 34.79
C LYS A 274 -3.24 -13.02 33.79
N GLU A 275 -4.41 -13.43 34.30
CA GLU A 275 -5.67 -13.43 33.56
C GLU A 275 -6.54 -12.26 33.98
N PHE A 276 -7.28 -11.71 33.02
CA PHE A 276 -8.21 -10.60 33.16
C PHE A 276 -9.53 -10.98 32.51
N GLU A 277 -10.65 -10.60 33.13
CA GLU A 277 -11.97 -10.70 32.51
C GLU A 277 -12.43 -9.32 32.06
N VAL A 278 -12.36 -9.06 30.75
CA VAL A 278 -12.68 -7.77 30.15
C VAL A 278 -14.06 -7.84 29.55
N THR A 279 -14.94 -6.92 29.92
CA THR A 279 -16.31 -6.87 29.39
C THR A 279 -16.44 -5.74 28.38
N LEU A 280 -16.62 -6.09 27.10
CA LEU A 280 -16.96 -5.09 26.10
C LEU A 280 -18.47 -4.85 26.05
N PRO A 281 -18.95 -3.59 26.17
CA PRO A 281 -20.35 -3.26 25.99
C PRO A 281 -20.76 -3.59 24.55
N ASP A 282 -21.82 -4.38 24.39
CA ASP A 282 -22.23 -4.82 23.06
C ASP A 282 -22.94 -3.70 22.30
N LYS A 283 -22.28 -3.20 21.25
CA LYS A 283 -22.84 -2.23 20.30
C LYS A 283 -23.93 -2.86 19.41
N ASN A 284 -24.15 -4.17 19.49
CA ASN A 284 -25.20 -4.91 18.78
C ASN A 284 -26.07 -5.75 19.77
N PRO A 285 -27.06 -5.15 20.47
CA PRO A 285 -27.94 -5.95 21.32
C PRO A 285 -28.62 -7.09 20.54
N GLY A 286 -28.90 -8.18 21.26
CA GLY A 286 -29.76 -9.25 20.77
C GLY A 286 -31.22 -8.80 20.60
N PRO A 287 -32.16 -9.75 20.40
CA PRO A 287 -33.59 -9.43 20.55
C PRO A 287 -33.90 -8.81 21.92
N PRO A 288 -35.03 -8.09 22.06
CA PRO A 288 -35.34 -7.29 23.25
C PRO A 288 -35.21 -8.10 24.55
N GLY A 289 -34.47 -7.56 25.52
CA GLY A 289 -34.30 -8.16 26.86
C GLY A 289 -32.90 -8.71 27.19
N GLN A 290 -31.99 -8.90 26.23
CA GLN A 290 -30.61 -9.32 26.53
C GLN A 290 -29.55 -8.36 25.95
N ARG A 291 -29.05 -7.44 26.78
CA ARG A 291 -27.70 -6.87 26.60
C ARG A 291 -26.69 -7.98 26.87
N ARG A 292 -26.25 -8.69 25.83
CA ARG A 292 -25.19 -9.71 25.95
C ARG A 292 -23.83 -9.04 26.00
N GLU A 293 -23.44 -8.59 27.19
CA GLU A 293 -22.07 -8.22 27.50
C GLU A 293 -21.09 -9.28 26.98
N ARG A 294 -20.14 -8.85 26.14
CA ARG A 294 -19.16 -9.75 25.55
C ARG A 294 -17.94 -9.80 26.47
N LYS A 295 -17.95 -10.80 27.36
CA LYS A 295 -16.83 -11.15 28.23
C LYS A 295 -15.71 -11.79 27.42
N PHE A 296 -14.50 -11.30 27.59
CA PHE A 296 -13.27 -11.86 27.05
C PHE A 296 -12.31 -12.17 28.20
N LYS A 297 -11.83 -13.41 28.26
CA LYS A 297 -10.69 -13.75 29.10
C LYS A 297 -9.42 -13.37 28.34
N VAL A 298 -8.58 -12.54 28.95
CA VAL A 298 -7.31 -12.07 28.39
C VAL A 298 -6.19 -12.55 29.30
N THR A 299 -5.31 -13.40 28.78
CA THR A 299 -4.14 -13.91 29.51
C THR A 299 -2.91 -13.18 28.98
N ILE A 300 -2.20 -12.48 29.88
CA ILE A 300 -0.95 -11.77 29.58
C ILE A 300 0.19 -12.53 30.26
N LYS A 301 1.19 -12.97 29.49
CA LYS A 301 2.35 -13.73 29.98
C LYS A 301 3.65 -13.07 29.55
N HIS A 302 4.58 -12.84 30.48
CA HIS A 302 5.93 -12.34 30.20
C HIS A 302 6.68 -13.34 29.31
N ALA A 303 7.21 -12.84 28.19
CA ALA A 303 7.90 -13.65 27.20
C ALA A 303 9.42 -13.41 27.24
N THR A 304 9.86 -12.16 27.13
CA THR A 304 11.30 -11.82 27.14
C THR A 304 11.57 -10.33 27.41
N LEU A 305 12.83 -10.02 27.74
CA LEU A 305 13.39 -8.67 27.72
C LEU A 305 13.89 -8.36 26.30
N VAL A 306 13.50 -7.21 25.74
CA VAL A 306 13.94 -6.73 24.43
C VAL A 306 15.14 -5.79 24.63
N SER A 307 16.33 -6.27 24.30
CA SER A 307 17.57 -5.50 24.45
C SER A 307 17.66 -4.34 23.44
N LEU A 308 17.96 -3.13 23.94
CA LEU A 308 18.29 -1.97 23.11
C LEU A 308 19.79 -1.85 22.79
N GLN A 309 20.64 -2.77 23.27
CA GLN A 309 22.10 -2.69 23.12
C GLN A 309 22.55 -2.59 21.65
N GLN A 310 21.98 -3.41 20.75
CA GLN A 310 22.29 -3.34 19.31
C GLN A 310 21.85 -2.00 18.68
N LEU A 311 20.78 -1.38 19.19
CA LEU A 311 20.34 -0.07 18.73
C LEU A 311 21.30 1.03 19.22
N GLN A 312 21.72 0.97 20.48
CA GLN A 312 22.72 1.87 21.07
C GLN A 312 24.07 1.75 20.35
N MET A 313 24.54 0.54 20.02
CA MET A 313 25.74 0.32 19.20
C MET A 313 25.63 1.01 17.83
N LEU A 314 24.50 0.81 17.14
CA LEU A 314 24.25 1.40 15.82
C LEU A 314 24.19 2.93 15.88
N MET A 315 23.57 3.50 16.93
CA MET A 315 23.54 4.94 17.21
C MET A 315 24.93 5.50 17.57
N SER A 316 25.81 4.67 18.14
CA SER A 316 27.22 5.00 18.43
C SER A 316 28.15 4.86 17.21
N GLY A 317 27.62 4.48 16.05
CA GLY A 317 28.37 4.26 14.82
C GLY A 317 29.14 2.93 14.73
N ILE A 318 28.84 1.96 15.60
CA ILE A 318 29.47 0.64 15.60
C ILE A 318 28.72 -0.29 14.63
N PRO A 319 29.40 -0.97 13.69
CA PRO A 319 28.77 -1.91 12.77
C PRO A 319 28.08 -3.07 13.51
N THR A 320 26.79 -3.23 13.26
CA THR A 320 25.98 -4.36 13.73
C THR A 320 24.79 -4.56 12.78
N ASP A 321 24.20 -5.75 12.78
CA ASP A 321 22.90 -5.97 12.14
C ASP A 321 21.83 -5.04 12.71
N ILE A 322 20.84 -4.72 11.88
CA ILE A 322 19.72 -3.85 12.23
C ILE A 322 18.84 -4.54 13.29
N PRO A 323 18.61 -3.93 14.46
CA PRO A 323 17.84 -4.53 15.56
C PRO A 323 16.33 -4.50 15.27
N ALA A 324 15.87 -5.45 14.45
CA ALA A 324 14.51 -5.49 13.93
C ALA A 324 13.43 -5.53 15.05
N GLN A 325 13.66 -6.28 16.13
CA GLN A 325 12.73 -6.40 17.25
C GLN A 325 12.56 -5.05 17.97
N ALA A 326 13.65 -4.38 18.35
CA ALA A 326 13.61 -3.07 19.01
C ALA A 326 12.87 -2.03 18.15
N LEU A 327 13.21 -1.94 16.85
CA LEU A 327 12.54 -1.02 15.92
C LEU A 327 11.06 -1.35 15.72
N GLN A 328 10.68 -2.64 15.74
CA GLN A 328 9.28 -3.06 15.69
C GLN A 328 8.51 -2.63 16.94
N VAL A 329 9.08 -2.75 18.14
CA VAL A 329 8.44 -2.25 19.38
C VAL A 329 8.17 -0.75 19.27
N LEU A 330 9.16 0.03 18.83
CA LEU A 330 9.02 1.49 18.72
C LEU A 330 8.01 1.90 17.61
N ASP A 331 7.94 1.20 16.48
CA ASP A 331 6.89 1.42 15.45
C ASP A 331 5.49 1.11 16.00
N ILE A 332 5.35 0.10 16.87
CA ILE A 332 4.10 -0.26 17.55
C ILE A 332 3.73 0.81 18.59
N VAL A 333 4.67 1.29 19.41
CA VAL A 333 4.44 2.36 20.39
C VAL A 333 3.94 3.64 19.72
N LEU A 334 4.64 4.09 18.68
CA LEU A 334 4.26 5.30 17.93
C LEU A 334 2.92 5.13 17.21
N ARG A 335 2.60 3.93 16.71
CA ARG A 335 1.28 3.60 16.14
C ARG A 335 0.18 3.64 17.20
N ASP A 336 0.45 3.15 18.40
CA ASP A 336 -0.55 3.05 19.47
C ASP A 336 -0.86 4.42 20.08
N ILE A 337 0.10 5.34 20.10
CA ILE A 337 -0.13 6.77 20.39
C ILE A 337 -1.17 7.37 19.42
N VAL A 338 -0.96 7.23 18.11
CA VAL A 338 -1.87 7.76 17.08
C VAL A 338 -3.26 7.11 17.13
N LEU A 339 -3.38 5.85 17.58
CA LEU A 339 -4.67 5.15 17.59
C LEU A 339 -5.44 5.25 18.91
N ASN A 340 -4.77 5.40 20.06
CA ASN A 340 -5.43 5.37 21.38
C ASN A 340 -5.41 6.73 22.10
N GLU A 341 -4.36 7.53 21.92
CA GLU A 341 -4.31 8.87 22.54
C GLU A 341 -4.89 9.95 21.61
N ARG A 342 -4.97 9.68 20.29
CA ARG A 342 -5.52 10.56 19.25
C ARG A 342 -6.83 10.07 18.62
N ASP A 343 -7.69 9.47 19.44
CA ASP A 343 -9.05 9.03 19.04
C ASP A 343 -9.95 10.24 18.67
N ASP A 344 -9.59 11.45 19.09
CA ASP A 344 -10.21 12.73 18.68
C ASP A 344 -10.28 12.90 17.15
N MET A 345 -9.25 12.42 16.46
CA MET A 345 -9.13 12.50 15.01
C MET A 345 -9.71 11.29 14.27
N GLY A 346 -10.15 10.24 14.97
CA GLY A 346 -10.81 9.07 14.36
C GLY A 346 -9.99 8.34 13.29
N PHE A 347 -8.67 8.24 13.46
CA PHE A 347 -7.75 7.70 12.45
C PHE A 347 -8.05 6.24 12.05
N VAL A 348 -8.04 5.98 10.73
CA VAL A 348 -8.14 4.64 10.15
C VAL A 348 -6.75 4.18 9.70
N PRO A 349 -6.16 3.15 10.34
CA PRO A 349 -4.83 2.64 9.97
C PRO A 349 -4.89 1.77 8.71
N VAL A 350 -4.04 2.06 7.74
CA VAL A 350 -3.84 1.29 6.51
C VAL A 350 -2.34 1.06 6.31
N GLY A 351 -1.86 -0.13 6.69
CA GLY A 351 -0.44 -0.47 6.62
C GLY A 351 0.38 0.33 7.64
N ARG A 352 1.21 1.26 7.13
CA ARG A 352 2.01 2.22 7.93
C ARG A 352 1.49 3.67 7.83
N SER A 353 0.33 3.88 7.22
CA SER A 353 -0.29 5.20 7.11
C SER A 353 -1.60 5.28 7.91
N PHE A 354 -1.94 6.48 8.37
CA PHE A 354 -3.14 6.79 9.14
C PHE A 354 -3.94 7.86 8.40
N PHE A 355 -5.24 7.61 8.19
CA PHE A 355 -6.12 8.48 7.39
C PHE A 355 -7.31 8.96 8.21
N SER A 356 -7.75 10.20 8.01
CA SER A 356 -8.89 10.78 8.73
C SER A 356 -9.69 11.73 7.85
N ARG A 357 -11.00 11.88 8.14
CA ARG A 357 -11.86 12.94 7.58
C ARG A 357 -11.69 14.29 8.29
N THR A 358 -11.11 14.29 9.49
CA THR A 358 -11.00 15.47 10.37
C THR A 358 -9.69 16.23 10.14
N MET A 359 -8.70 15.58 9.51
CA MET A 359 -7.40 16.19 9.21
C MET A 359 -7.53 17.27 8.12
N GLU A 360 -8.21 16.94 7.02
CA GLU A 360 -8.57 17.81 5.91
C GLU A 360 -9.88 17.29 5.28
N ASP A 361 -10.65 18.17 4.63
CA ASP A 361 -11.94 17.81 4.04
C ASP A 361 -11.82 16.71 2.96
N PRO A 362 -12.63 15.63 3.03
CA PRO A 362 -12.59 14.55 2.04
C PRO A 362 -12.96 15.01 0.63
N ILE A 363 -12.13 14.66 -0.35
CA ILE A 363 -12.33 15.02 -1.76
C ILE A 363 -13.34 14.07 -2.40
N GLN A 364 -14.39 14.59 -3.03
CA GLN A 364 -15.36 13.78 -3.75
C GLN A 364 -14.81 13.34 -5.12
N LEU A 365 -14.30 12.10 -5.18
CA LEU A 365 -13.83 11.49 -6.44
C LEU A 365 -15.01 11.14 -7.36
N GLY A 366 -16.15 10.78 -6.75
CA GLY A 366 -17.41 10.45 -7.42
C GLY A 366 -17.71 8.95 -7.43
N GLN A 367 -18.92 8.55 -7.81
CA GLN A 367 -19.46 7.19 -7.67
C GLN A 367 -19.42 6.69 -6.20
N GLY A 368 -19.68 7.57 -5.22
CA GLY A 368 -19.63 7.26 -3.79
C GLY A 368 -18.24 7.06 -3.21
N ILE A 369 -17.19 7.51 -3.89
CA ILE A 369 -15.80 7.38 -3.44
C ILE A 369 -15.25 8.74 -3.01
N GLU A 370 -14.67 8.76 -1.81
CA GLU A 370 -13.97 9.91 -1.22
C GLU A 370 -12.46 9.67 -1.22
N GLY A 371 -11.66 10.70 -1.47
CA GLY A 371 -10.23 10.72 -1.16
C GLY A 371 -10.02 11.28 0.23
N TRP A 372 -9.37 10.53 1.12
CA TRP A 372 -9.00 11.00 2.46
C TRP A 372 -7.49 11.24 2.53
N ASN A 373 -7.11 12.31 3.22
CA ASN A 373 -5.73 12.62 3.53
C ASN A 373 -5.32 12.02 4.88
N GLY A 374 -4.02 12.03 5.12
CA GLY A 374 -3.38 11.28 6.17
C GLY A 374 -1.86 11.37 6.07
N PHE A 375 -1.18 10.60 6.91
CA PHE A 375 0.29 10.56 6.92
C PHE A 375 0.81 9.12 7.02
N TYR A 376 1.94 8.88 6.37
CA TYR A 376 2.79 7.71 6.56
C TYR A 376 3.67 7.92 7.80
N GLN A 377 3.94 6.85 8.54
CA GLN A 377 4.83 6.84 9.68
C GLN A 377 5.78 5.63 9.62
N SER A 378 7.08 5.84 9.83
CA SER A 378 7.97 4.77 10.28
C SER A 378 9.17 5.29 11.06
N ILE A 379 9.58 4.55 12.08
CA ILE A 379 10.85 4.80 12.77
C ILE A 379 12.00 4.10 12.03
N ARG A 380 13.16 4.75 11.92
CA ARG A 380 14.35 4.25 11.22
C ARG A 380 15.63 4.63 11.96
N PRO A 381 16.62 3.72 12.07
CA PRO A 381 17.96 4.10 12.48
C PRO A 381 18.66 4.87 11.35
N THR A 382 19.45 5.88 11.69
CA THR A 382 20.25 6.68 10.76
C THR A 382 21.64 6.92 11.37
N GLN A 383 22.58 7.43 10.55
CA GLN A 383 23.92 7.81 11.02
C GLN A 383 23.91 8.91 12.10
N SER A 384 22.83 9.70 12.17
CA SER A 384 22.66 10.79 13.14
C SER A 384 21.85 10.37 14.36
N GLY A 385 21.54 9.07 14.51
CA GLY A 385 20.68 8.53 15.56
C GLY A 385 19.33 8.03 15.02
N LEU A 386 18.36 7.87 15.92
CA LEU A 386 17.03 7.37 15.59
C LEU A 386 16.19 8.49 14.95
N SER A 387 15.35 8.13 13.97
CA SER A 387 14.55 9.11 13.24
C SER A 387 13.14 8.62 12.91
N LEU A 388 12.17 9.51 13.09
CA LEU A 388 10.78 9.33 12.68
C LEU A 388 10.58 9.92 11.29
N ASN A 389 10.35 9.08 10.28
CA ASN A 389 10.01 9.52 8.94
C ASN A 389 8.49 9.67 8.81
N ILE A 390 8.04 10.90 8.54
CA ILE A 390 6.64 11.26 8.31
C ILE A 390 6.48 11.80 6.89
N ASP A 391 5.45 11.39 6.16
CA ASP A 391 5.14 11.94 4.84
C ASP A 391 3.63 12.00 4.60
N MET A 392 3.16 12.95 3.81
CA MET A 392 1.74 13.09 3.49
C MET A 392 1.27 11.97 2.54
N SER A 393 0.12 11.37 2.85
CA SER A 393 -0.44 10.24 2.13
C SER A 393 -1.94 10.47 1.88
N SER A 394 -2.40 10.17 0.66
CA SER A 394 -3.81 10.22 0.29
C SER A 394 -4.27 8.84 -0.19
N THR A 395 -5.48 8.41 0.17
CA THR A 395 -6.04 7.16 -0.35
C THR A 395 -7.56 7.18 -0.43
N ALA A 396 -8.12 6.31 -1.26
CA ALA A 396 -9.56 6.27 -1.52
C ALA A 396 -10.31 5.46 -0.45
N PHE A 397 -11.44 5.99 -0.02
CA PHE A 397 -12.41 5.39 0.89
C PHE A 397 -13.80 5.41 0.26
N VAL A 398 -14.66 4.49 0.68
CA VAL A 398 -16.08 4.49 0.34
C VAL A 398 -16.77 5.50 1.26
N GLY A 399 -17.53 6.42 0.66
CA GLY A 399 -18.35 7.39 1.39
C GLY A 399 -19.33 6.68 2.33
N GLY A 400 -19.40 7.15 3.57
CA GLY A 400 -20.41 6.69 4.53
C GLY A 400 -21.73 7.42 4.29
N GLY A 401 -22.85 6.77 4.61
CA GLY A 401 -24.18 7.38 4.44
C GLY A 401 -25.22 6.41 3.87
N SER A 402 -26.32 6.97 3.34
CA SER A 402 -27.43 6.22 2.75
C SER A 402 -26.98 5.35 1.57
N LEU A 403 -27.33 4.06 1.60
CA LEU A 403 -26.99 3.14 0.51
C LEU A 403 -27.77 3.44 -0.77
N ILE A 404 -28.97 4.02 -0.65
CA ILE A 404 -29.77 4.49 -1.79
C ILE A 404 -29.02 5.59 -2.54
N ASP A 405 -28.45 6.55 -1.81
CA ASP A 405 -27.77 7.70 -2.42
C ASP A 405 -26.39 7.31 -3.00
N PHE A 406 -25.68 6.38 -2.37
CA PHE A 406 -24.51 5.73 -2.95
C PHE A 406 -24.80 5.04 -4.30
N ILE A 407 -25.96 4.39 -4.44
CA ILE A 407 -26.37 3.75 -5.70
C ILE A 407 -26.76 4.80 -6.75
N LYS A 408 -27.45 5.88 -6.36
CA LYS A 408 -27.73 7.04 -7.23
C LYS A 408 -26.44 7.60 -7.83
N GLU A 409 -25.40 7.78 -7.01
CA GLU A 409 -24.08 8.25 -7.46
C GLU A 409 -23.39 7.28 -8.43
N ILE A 410 -23.39 5.96 -8.15
CA ILE A 410 -22.80 4.96 -9.06
C ILE A 410 -23.51 4.95 -10.41
N LEU A 411 -24.82 5.13 -10.44
CA LEU A 411 -25.61 5.16 -11.67
C LEU A 411 -25.61 6.55 -12.34
N ASN A 412 -25.07 7.58 -11.68
CA ASN A 412 -25.18 8.98 -12.07
C ASN A 412 -26.65 9.42 -12.30
N ARG A 413 -27.55 9.07 -11.37
CA ARG A 413 -29.00 9.35 -11.43
C ARG A 413 -29.45 10.17 -10.23
N LYS A 414 -30.37 11.11 -10.44
CA LYS A 414 -30.98 11.88 -9.34
C LYS A 414 -31.96 11.06 -8.49
N ASP A 415 -32.56 10.02 -9.07
CA ASP A 415 -33.54 9.17 -8.39
C ASP A 415 -33.57 7.73 -8.95
N LEU A 416 -34.12 6.81 -8.15
CA LEU A 416 -34.24 5.38 -8.42
C LEU A 416 -35.69 4.92 -8.68
N SER A 417 -36.68 5.81 -8.88
CA SER A 417 -38.09 5.41 -9.13
C SER A 417 -38.30 4.46 -10.32
N ARG A 418 -37.37 4.41 -11.28
CA ARG A 418 -37.40 3.45 -12.42
C ARG A 418 -36.60 2.16 -12.17
N GLY A 419 -36.12 1.93 -10.95
CA GLY A 419 -35.35 0.74 -10.59
C GLY A 419 -34.00 0.63 -11.32
N PHE A 420 -33.54 -0.61 -11.47
CA PHE A 420 -32.39 -0.95 -12.31
C PHE A 420 -32.93 -1.21 -13.72
N GLN A 421 -32.54 -0.39 -14.71
CA GLN A 421 -33.20 -0.34 -16.01
C GLN A 421 -32.75 -1.45 -16.96
N ASN A 422 -31.55 -1.99 -16.72
CA ASN A 422 -30.96 -3.06 -17.51
C ASN A 422 -30.09 -3.96 -16.63
N GLU A 423 -29.69 -5.12 -17.17
CA GLU A 423 -28.83 -6.07 -16.44
C GLU A 423 -27.42 -5.49 -16.17
N PHE A 424 -26.98 -4.52 -16.98
CA PHE A 424 -25.70 -3.82 -16.78
C PHE A 424 -25.69 -2.99 -15.48
N ASP A 425 -26.75 -2.24 -15.18
CA ASP A 425 -26.94 -1.52 -13.91
C ASP A 425 -26.80 -2.51 -12.74
N TYR A 426 -27.51 -3.64 -12.81
CA TYR A 426 -27.47 -4.66 -11.76
C TYR A 426 -26.07 -5.24 -11.57
N VAL A 427 -25.37 -5.61 -12.66
CA VAL A 427 -24.00 -6.12 -12.59
C VAL A 427 -23.04 -5.05 -12.03
N LYS A 428 -23.18 -3.78 -12.43
CA LYS A 428 -22.38 -2.66 -11.92
C LYS A 428 -22.57 -2.49 -10.40
N ILE A 429 -23.81 -2.43 -9.93
CA ILE A 429 -24.12 -2.26 -8.49
C ILE A 429 -23.71 -3.51 -7.69
N LYS A 430 -23.99 -4.72 -8.19
CA LYS A 430 -23.56 -5.99 -7.56
C LYS A 430 -22.05 -6.03 -7.38
N LYS A 431 -21.28 -5.63 -8.41
CA LYS A 431 -19.82 -5.51 -8.35
C LYS A 431 -19.35 -4.41 -7.40
N ALA A 432 -20.06 -3.28 -7.32
CA ALA A 432 -19.74 -2.18 -6.40
C ALA A 432 -19.95 -2.58 -4.93
N LEU A 433 -21.13 -3.13 -4.60
CA LEU A 433 -21.56 -3.43 -3.23
C LEU A 433 -20.90 -4.66 -2.60
N ARG A 434 -20.50 -5.65 -3.40
CA ARG A 434 -19.94 -6.91 -2.89
C ARG A 434 -18.74 -6.65 -1.96
N GLY A 435 -18.84 -7.18 -0.74
CA GLY A 435 -17.81 -7.11 0.28
C GLY A 435 -17.83 -5.86 1.18
N LEU A 436 -18.64 -4.83 0.87
CA LEU A 436 -18.83 -3.65 1.72
C LEU A 436 -19.53 -4.01 3.04
N ARG A 437 -19.29 -3.23 4.08
CA ARG A 437 -20.03 -3.29 5.35
C ARG A 437 -21.10 -2.21 5.40
N VAL A 438 -22.30 -2.59 5.82
CA VAL A 438 -23.45 -1.71 6.05
C VAL A 438 -23.97 -1.86 7.46
N GLU A 439 -24.59 -0.83 8.00
CA GLU A 439 -25.37 -0.85 9.24
C GLU A 439 -26.86 -0.64 8.96
N VAL A 440 -27.71 -1.34 9.70
CA VAL A 440 -29.17 -1.24 9.51
C VAL A 440 -29.78 -0.07 10.29
N THR A 441 -30.79 0.56 9.71
CA THR A 441 -31.49 1.72 10.29
C THR A 441 -32.88 1.39 10.86
N HIS A 442 -33.50 0.29 10.42
CA HIS A 442 -34.89 -0.10 10.77
C HIS A 442 -35.11 -0.59 12.22
N ARG A 443 -34.10 -0.53 13.09
CA ARG A 443 -34.16 -1.05 14.47
C ARG A 443 -33.95 0.05 15.53
N GLY A 444 -34.35 1.28 15.20
CA GLY A 444 -34.16 2.45 16.06
C GLY A 444 -32.67 2.66 16.39
N GLN A 445 -32.34 2.63 17.68
CA GLN A 445 -30.96 2.80 18.16
C GLN A 445 -30.03 1.61 17.82
N MET A 446 -30.55 0.43 17.43
CA MET A 446 -29.73 -0.76 17.17
C MET A 446 -29.15 -0.79 15.75
N ARG A 447 -28.03 -0.09 15.54
CA ARG A 447 -27.32 -0.02 14.25
C ARG A 447 -26.44 -1.25 13.96
N ARG A 448 -27.08 -2.41 13.78
CA ARG A 448 -26.37 -3.68 13.57
C ARG A 448 -25.61 -3.72 12.23
N LYS A 449 -24.33 -4.07 12.30
CA LYS A 449 -23.41 -4.13 11.15
C LYS A 449 -23.39 -5.50 10.48
N TYR A 450 -23.40 -5.50 9.15
CA TYR A 450 -23.34 -6.68 8.27
C TYR A 450 -22.35 -6.46 7.12
N ARG A 451 -21.86 -7.54 6.53
CA ARG A 451 -21.07 -7.51 5.28
C ARG A 451 -21.94 -8.02 4.13
N ILE A 452 -21.95 -7.29 3.02
CA ILE A 452 -22.70 -7.64 1.82
C ILE A 452 -22.03 -8.82 1.11
N ALA A 453 -22.73 -9.95 1.01
CA ALA A 453 -22.32 -11.10 0.21
C ALA A 453 -22.69 -10.88 -1.28
N GLY A 454 -23.88 -10.33 -1.54
CA GLY A 454 -24.35 -10.02 -2.88
C GLY A 454 -25.67 -9.26 -2.93
N LEU A 455 -26.29 -9.24 -4.11
CA LEU A 455 -27.66 -8.77 -4.36
C LEU A 455 -28.52 -9.94 -4.82
N THR A 456 -29.78 -9.96 -4.39
CA THR A 456 -30.78 -10.96 -4.80
C THR A 456 -31.13 -10.85 -6.28
N LYS A 457 -31.82 -11.86 -6.83
CA LYS A 457 -32.42 -11.78 -8.17
C LYS A 457 -33.76 -11.05 -8.14
N ASP A 458 -34.55 -11.30 -7.11
CA ASP A 458 -35.94 -10.84 -6.99
C ASP A 458 -36.03 -9.55 -6.16
N SER A 459 -37.11 -8.79 -6.36
CA SER A 459 -37.42 -7.55 -5.64
C SER A 459 -37.83 -7.80 -4.18
N ALA A 460 -37.80 -6.79 -3.31
CA ALA A 460 -38.29 -6.94 -1.93
C ALA A 460 -39.80 -7.29 -1.85
N ARG A 461 -40.57 -6.94 -2.89
CA ARG A 461 -41.99 -7.30 -3.06
C ARG A 461 -42.22 -8.77 -3.37
N GLU A 462 -41.32 -9.41 -4.11
CA GLU A 462 -41.48 -10.79 -4.60
C GLU A 462 -40.68 -11.81 -3.79
N LEU A 463 -39.52 -11.39 -3.28
CA LEU A 463 -38.58 -12.25 -2.56
C LEU A 463 -39.20 -12.81 -1.29
N ARG A 464 -39.42 -14.13 -1.29
CA ARG A 464 -39.93 -14.89 -0.15
C ARG A 464 -38.78 -15.49 0.66
N PHE A 465 -38.96 -15.56 1.97
CA PHE A 465 -38.07 -16.26 2.88
C PHE A 465 -38.87 -16.93 4.01
N GLN A 466 -38.30 -17.99 4.58
CA GLN A 466 -38.92 -18.72 5.68
C GLN A 466 -38.46 -18.13 7.03
N LEU A 467 -39.43 -17.85 7.90
CA LEU A 467 -39.21 -17.41 9.27
C LEU A 467 -38.81 -18.59 10.15
N SER A 468 -38.24 -18.30 11.34
CA SER A 468 -37.95 -19.34 12.35
C SER A 468 -39.20 -20.06 12.88
N THR A 469 -40.39 -19.51 12.63
CA THR A 469 -41.70 -20.11 12.91
C THR A 469 -42.17 -21.07 11.82
N GLY A 470 -41.40 -21.25 10.74
CA GLY A 470 -41.78 -22.06 9.56
C GLY A 470 -42.64 -21.31 8.53
N GLU A 471 -43.23 -20.17 8.90
CA GLU A 471 -44.06 -19.33 8.03
C GLU A 471 -43.23 -18.67 6.91
N THR A 472 -43.76 -18.62 5.68
CA THR A 472 -43.09 -17.97 4.54
C THR A 472 -43.71 -16.61 4.25
N LYS A 473 -42.91 -15.54 4.33
CA LYS A 473 -43.33 -14.16 3.99
C LYS A 473 -42.45 -13.53 2.92
N THR A 474 -42.97 -12.51 2.23
CA THR A 474 -42.13 -11.63 1.42
C THR A 474 -41.32 -10.70 2.33
N VAL A 475 -40.17 -10.21 1.85
CA VAL A 475 -39.38 -9.23 2.62
C VAL A 475 -40.20 -7.96 2.90
N ARG A 476 -40.94 -7.44 1.91
CA ARG A 476 -41.81 -6.27 2.08
C ARG A 476 -42.87 -6.48 3.15
N ASP A 477 -43.59 -7.61 3.13
CA ASP A 477 -44.68 -7.87 4.07
C ASP A 477 -44.13 -8.07 5.49
N TYR A 478 -43.01 -8.78 5.64
CA TYR A 478 -42.32 -8.91 6.92
C TYR A 478 -41.89 -7.56 7.52
N PHE A 479 -41.36 -6.63 6.70
CA PHE A 479 -40.95 -5.30 7.18
C PHE A 479 -42.16 -4.43 7.58
N ARG A 480 -43.26 -4.49 6.81
CA ARG A 480 -44.53 -3.81 7.14
C ARG A 480 -45.14 -4.34 8.44
N GLU A 481 -45.15 -5.65 8.65
CA GLU A 481 -45.79 -6.27 9.82
C GLU A 481 -44.94 -6.13 11.09
N THR A 482 -43.63 -6.41 10.99
CA THR A 482 -42.71 -6.52 12.13
C THR A 482 -42.19 -5.16 12.59
N TYR A 483 -41.78 -4.29 11.66
CA TYR A 483 -41.16 -2.99 11.99
C TYR A 483 -42.08 -1.80 11.69
N LYS A 484 -43.33 -2.06 11.27
CA LYS A 484 -44.31 -1.03 10.84
C LYS A 484 -43.77 -0.08 9.75
N LEU A 485 -42.85 -0.59 8.94
CA LEU A 485 -42.12 0.21 7.94
C LEU A 485 -42.62 -0.14 6.53
N GLN A 486 -43.26 0.83 5.89
CA GLN A 486 -43.59 0.75 4.45
C GLN A 486 -42.36 1.11 3.64
N LEU A 487 -41.86 0.16 2.83
CA LEU A 487 -40.74 0.39 1.92
C LEU A 487 -41.21 1.24 0.74
N ARG A 488 -40.51 2.34 0.45
CA ARG A 488 -40.76 3.17 -0.75
C ARG A 488 -40.13 2.54 -1.99
N TYR A 489 -39.05 1.79 -1.80
CA TYR A 489 -38.29 1.12 -2.86
C TYR A 489 -38.52 -0.40 -2.86
N ASP A 490 -39.77 -0.88 -2.69
CA ASP A 490 -40.09 -2.31 -2.60
C ASP A 490 -39.84 -3.10 -3.90
N PHE A 491 -39.83 -2.40 -5.04
CA PHE A 491 -39.46 -2.91 -6.35
C PHE A 491 -37.94 -3.10 -6.55
N LEU A 492 -37.09 -2.58 -5.65
CA LEU A 492 -35.64 -2.84 -5.70
C LEU A 492 -35.29 -4.23 -5.15
N ARG A 493 -34.19 -4.79 -5.68
CA ARG A 493 -33.56 -6.02 -5.16
C ARG A 493 -33.03 -5.82 -3.74
N CYS A 494 -32.98 -6.89 -2.96
CA CYS A 494 -32.44 -6.87 -1.61
C CYS A 494 -30.93 -7.13 -1.59
N LEU A 495 -30.27 -6.67 -0.51
CA LEU A 495 -28.94 -7.14 -0.14
C LEU A 495 -29.06 -8.56 0.43
N GLN A 496 -28.14 -9.44 0.03
CA GLN A 496 -27.89 -10.69 0.72
C GLN A 496 -26.70 -10.51 1.67
N VAL A 497 -26.93 -10.77 2.95
CA VAL A 497 -25.90 -10.77 4.01
C VAL A 497 -25.94 -12.10 4.78
N GLY A 498 -24.89 -12.41 5.55
CA GLY A 498 -24.76 -13.69 6.24
C GLY A 498 -24.00 -14.73 5.42
N THR A 499 -24.21 -16.01 5.71
CA THR A 499 -23.60 -17.13 4.96
C THR A 499 -24.56 -17.65 3.90
N GLU A 500 -24.07 -18.46 2.96
CA GLU A 500 -24.91 -19.08 1.93
C GLU A 500 -25.90 -20.10 2.51
N GLN A 501 -25.55 -20.79 3.60
CA GLN A 501 -26.47 -21.71 4.29
C GLN A 501 -27.55 -21.00 5.10
N LYS A 502 -27.30 -19.75 5.53
CA LYS A 502 -28.25 -18.95 6.33
C LYS A 502 -28.26 -17.50 5.84
N PRO A 503 -28.82 -17.24 4.65
CA PRO A 503 -28.90 -15.91 4.10
C PRO A 503 -29.88 -15.06 4.92
N ASN A 504 -29.58 -13.77 5.02
CA ASN A 504 -30.45 -12.75 5.56
C ASN A 504 -30.62 -11.65 4.51
N TYR A 505 -31.86 -11.21 4.29
CA TYR A 505 -32.22 -10.28 3.23
C TYR A 505 -32.57 -8.91 3.82
N LEU A 506 -31.88 -7.88 3.33
CA LEU A 506 -32.08 -6.50 3.78
C LEU A 506 -32.47 -5.62 2.59
N PRO A 507 -33.62 -4.92 2.64
CA PRO A 507 -33.93 -3.87 1.67
C PRO A 507 -32.82 -2.80 1.65
N ILE A 508 -32.51 -2.28 0.47
CA ILE A 508 -31.46 -1.27 0.28
C ILE A 508 -31.77 0.00 1.09
N GLU A 509 -33.05 0.39 1.17
CA GLU A 509 -33.54 1.56 1.91
C GLU A 509 -33.24 1.55 3.41
N VAL A 510 -33.10 0.36 4.02
CA VAL A 510 -32.87 0.24 5.49
C VAL A 510 -31.39 0.07 5.85
N CYS A 511 -30.48 0.44 4.95
CA CYS A 511 -29.04 0.23 5.08
C CYS A 511 -28.24 1.51 4.84
N ASN A 512 -27.28 1.79 5.73
CA ASN A 512 -26.25 2.81 5.55
C ASN A 512 -24.87 2.17 5.38
N ILE A 513 -24.01 2.74 4.53
CA ILE A 513 -22.60 2.35 4.43
C ILE A 513 -21.85 2.80 5.68
N VAL A 514 -21.12 1.88 6.29
CA VAL A 514 -20.23 2.18 7.43
C VAL A 514 -19.04 3.01 6.92
N PRO A 515 -18.73 4.19 7.49
CA PRO A 515 -17.59 5.01 7.06
C PRO A 515 -16.23 4.34 7.36
N GLY A 516 -15.15 4.89 6.81
CA GLY A 516 -13.79 4.39 7.05
C GLY A 516 -13.47 3.07 6.36
N GLN A 517 -14.15 2.76 5.26
CA GLN A 517 -13.90 1.57 4.45
C GLN A 517 -13.00 1.91 3.26
N ARG A 518 -11.73 1.49 3.32
CA ARG A 518 -10.78 1.69 2.21
C ARG A 518 -11.31 1.08 0.91
N TYR A 519 -11.31 1.86 -0.16
CA TYR A 519 -11.61 1.37 -1.50
C TYR A 519 -10.40 0.58 -2.04
N GLN A 520 -10.63 -0.69 -2.41
CA GLN A 520 -9.58 -1.62 -2.82
C GLN A 520 -9.55 -1.91 -4.34
N LYS A 521 -10.51 -1.40 -5.10
CA LYS A 521 -10.61 -1.62 -6.55
C LYS A 521 -9.81 -0.52 -7.27
N LYS A 522 -9.42 -0.75 -8.53
CA LYS A 522 -8.81 0.31 -9.36
C LYS A 522 -9.80 1.49 -9.48
N LEU A 523 -9.30 2.71 -9.30
CA LEU A 523 -10.03 3.95 -9.62
C LEU A 523 -10.11 4.12 -11.14
N ASP A 524 -11.14 4.82 -11.62
CA ASP A 524 -11.17 5.28 -13.02
C ASP A 524 -10.22 6.47 -13.23
N ASP A 525 -9.88 6.78 -14.48
CA ASP A 525 -8.84 7.76 -14.78
C ASP A 525 -9.25 9.20 -14.39
N GLY A 526 -10.55 9.49 -14.33
CA GLY A 526 -11.09 10.75 -13.80
C GLY A 526 -10.95 10.86 -12.27
N GLN A 527 -11.23 9.77 -11.56
CA GLN A 527 -10.99 9.64 -10.12
C GLN A 527 -9.49 9.70 -9.79
N VAL A 528 -8.63 9.10 -10.61
CA VAL A 528 -7.16 9.23 -10.48
C VAL A 528 -6.74 10.68 -10.69
N SER A 529 -7.22 11.36 -11.73
CA SER A 529 -6.91 12.77 -12.00
C SER A 529 -7.28 13.67 -10.81
N LYS A 530 -8.50 13.53 -10.26
CA LYS A 530 -8.95 14.24 -9.05
C LYS A 530 -8.12 13.93 -7.81
N MET A 531 -7.68 12.69 -7.63
CA MET A 531 -6.78 12.33 -6.51
C MET A 531 -5.40 12.98 -6.69
N MET A 532 -4.87 12.99 -7.93
CA MET A 532 -3.58 13.60 -8.24
C MET A 532 -3.60 15.12 -8.06
N SER A 533 -4.70 15.82 -8.37
CA SER A 533 -4.77 17.27 -8.22
C SER A 533 -4.62 17.77 -6.78
N ILE A 534 -4.85 16.92 -5.77
CA ILE A 534 -4.54 17.23 -4.36
C ILE A 534 -3.19 16.63 -3.94
N ALA A 535 -2.89 15.39 -4.34
CA ALA A 535 -1.64 14.73 -3.94
C ALA A 535 -0.37 15.40 -4.49
N CYS A 536 -0.47 16.09 -5.64
CA CYS A 536 0.62 16.80 -6.31
C CYS A 536 0.88 18.20 -5.71
N GLN A 537 1.35 18.24 -4.46
CA GLN A 537 1.79 19.47 -3.81
C GLN A 537 3.23 19.85 -4.20
N HIS A 538 3.50 21.16 -4.31
CA HIS A 538 4.88 21.67 -4.46
C HIS A 538 5.69 21.38 -3.18
N PRO A 539 7.01 21.07 -3.25
CA PRO A 539 7.79 20.63 -2.08
C PRO A 539 7.68 21.51 -0.84
N ALA A 540 7.68 22.85 -1.00
CA ALA A 540 7.53 23.78 0.13
C ALA A 540 6.16 23.64 0.84
N GLY A 541 5.06 23.48 0.08
CA GLY A 541 3.73 23.25 0.64
C GLY A 541 3.65 21.89 1.34
N ARG A 542 4.20 20.84 0.71
CA ARG A 542 4.27 19.50 1.30
C ARG A 542 5.05 19.49 2.61
N GLU A 543 6.18 20.21 2.69
CA GLU A 543 6.96 20.34 3.93
C GLU A 543 6.13 20.97 5.06
N THR A 544 5.39 22.04 4.76
CA THR A 544 4.48 22.68 5.73
C THR A 544 3.41 21.71 6.23
N SER A 545 2.78 20.93 5.33
CA SER A 545 1.80 19.90 5.74
C SER A 545 2.42 18.80 6.60
N ILE A 546 3.66 18.37 6.31
CA ILE A 546 4.38 17.38 7.13
C ILE A 546 4.70 17.94 8.52
N ARG A 547 5.25 19.16 8.61
CA ARG A 547 5.54 19.83 9.89
C ARG A 547 4.27 20.04 10.72
N LYS A 548 3.19 20.49 10.08
CA LYS A 548 1.85 20.59 10.69
C LYS A 548 1.41 19.24 11.26
N SER A 549 1.51 18.15 10.49
CA SER A 549 1.13 16.82 10.95
C SER A 549 1.96 16.33 12.15
N VAL A 550 3.26 16.63 12.23
CA VAL A 550 4.10 16.29 13.40
C VAL A 550 3.67 17.05 14.64
N LEU A 551 3.49 18.37 14.53
CA LEU A 551 2.99 19.22 15.62
C LEU A 551 1.59 18.77 16.07
N GLU A 552 0.69 18.52 15.11
CA GLU A 552 -0.67 18.07 15.36
C GLU A 552 -0.76 16.69 16.00
N ASN A 553 0.22 15.80 15.80
CA ASN A 553 0.29 14.50 16.48
C ASN A 553 0.70 14.61 17.96
N LYS A 554 1.42 15.68 18.35
CA LYS A 554 1.80 16.02 19.73
C LYS A 554 2.57 14.92 20.49
N TYR A 555 3.45 14.18 19.81
CA TYR A 555 4.16 13.01 20.35
C TYR A 555 4.74 13.21 21.78
N ASN A 556 5.42 14.33 22.04
CA ASN A 556 6.11 14.58 23.32
C ASN A 556 5.12 14.81 24.50
N SER A 557 3.85 15.12 24.21
CA SER A 557 2.79 15.23 25.22
C SER A 557 2.08 13.90 25.48
N ALA A 558 2.28 12.88 24.63
CA ALA A 558 1.63 11.59 24.77
C ALA A 558 2.17 10.84 25.98
N LYS A 559 1.27 10.27 26.78
CA LYS A 559 1.63 9.56 28.02
C LYS A 559 2.47 8.31 27.71
N ARG A 560 2.14 7.61 26.62
CA ARG A 560 2.88 6.42 26.19
C ARG A 560 4.26 6.76 25.59
N ALA A 561 4.44 7.93 24.95
CA ALA A 561 5.78 8.36 24.53
C ALA A 561 6.68 8.59 25.75
N ASN A 562 6.17 9.31 26.74
CA ASN A 562 6.86 9.57 28.00
C ASN A 562 7.18 8.28 28.77
N GLU A 563 6.26 7.31 28.82
CA GLU A 563 6.53 5.99 29.43
C GLU A 563 7.70 5.27 28.76
N PHE A 564 7.69 5.17 27.42
CA PHE A 564 8.73 4.50 26.65
C PHE A 564 10.02 5.32 26.47
N GLY A 565 10.09 6.54 27.03
CA GLY A 565 11.27 7.40 26.96
C GLY A 565 11.53 7.95 25.56
N ILE A 566 10.48 8.12 24.75
CA ILE A 566 10.56 8.62 23.37
C ILE A 566 10.31 10.13 23.36
N GLU A 567 11.24 10.88 22.77
CA GLU A 567 11.09 12.32 22.48
C GLU A 567 11.32 12.55 20.98
N VAL A 568 10.49 13.37 20.34
CA VAL A 568 10.51 13.63 18.90
C VAL A 568 10.76 15.11 18.64
N ASP A 569 11.71 15.43 17.76
CA ASP A 569 11.95 16.80 17.32
C ASP A 569 10.77 17.32 16.49
N SER A 570 10.39 18.58 16.67
CA SER A 570 9.34 19.24 15.89
C SER A 570 9.82 19.73 14.51
N ASN A 571 11.14 19.80 14.31
CA ASN A 571 11.75 20.28 13.08
C ASN A 571 12.31 19.16 12.19
N PRO A 572 12.19 19.28 10.86
CA PRO A 572 12.76 18.32 9.92
C PRO A 572 14.29 18.38 9.94
N THR A 573 14.93 17.22 9.81
CA THR A 573 16.39 17.08 9.87
C THR A 573 17.05 17.79 8.68
N SER A 574 17.90 18.75 9.01
CA SER A 574 18.80 19.43 8.08
C SER A 574 19.96 18.51 7.70
N VAL A 575 20.11 18.20 6.41
CA VAL A 575 21.17 17.34 5.86
C VAL A 575 22.00 18.11 4.83
N GLN A 576 23.33 18.01 4.94
CA GLN A 576 24.24 18.50 3.90
C GLN A 576 24.22 17.54 2.69
N ALA A 577 23.71 18.02 1.56
CA ALA A 577 23.64 17.30 0.30
C ALA A 577 24.68 17.83 -0.70
N ARG A 578 24.81 17.15 -1.85
CA ARG A 578 25.70 17.52 -2.95
C ARG A 578 25.00 17.40 -4.29
N VAL A 579 25.07 18.45 -5.10
CA VAL A 579 24.64 18.43 -6.50
C VAL A 579 25.80 17.95 -7.35
N LEU A 580 25.69 16.74 -7.90
CA LEU A 580 26.71 16.18 -8.79
C LEU A 580 26.72 16.92 -10.14
N PRO A 581 27.90 17.12 -10.76
CA PRO A 581 27.99 17.72 -12.09
C PRO A 581 27.30 16.82 -13.13
N ALA A 582 26.54 17.43 -14.05
CA ALA A 582 25.87 16.70 -15.11
C ALA A 582 26.89 16.08 -16.10
N PRO A 583 26.69 14.83 -16.57
CA PRO A 583 27.59 14.21 -17.53
C PRO A 583 27.50 14.90 -18.90
N LYS A 584 28.64 15.00 -19.60
CA LYS A 584 28.69 15.52 -20.97
C LYS A 584 28.04 14.53 -21.93
N LEU A 585 26.95 14.94 -22.58
CA LEU A 585 26.31 14.14 -23.63
C LEU A 585 27.00 14.38 -24.97
N ARG A 586 27.40 13.29 -25.64
CA ARG A 586 27.95 13.31 -27.00
C ARG A 586 26.86 12.96 -28.02
N TYR A 587 26.87 13.68 -29.13
CA TYR A 587 26.02 13.49 -30.29
C TYR A 587 26.89 13.15 -31.51
N HIS A 588 26.30 13.05 -32.70
CA HIS A 588 27.04 12.77 -33.93
C HIS A 588 28.20 13.76 -34.18
N GLY A 589 29.32 13.24 -34.68
CA GLY A 589 30.54 14.02 -34.91
C GLY A 589 31.11 14.64 -33.63
N CYS A 590 31.39 15.95 -33.68
CA CYS A 590 31.94 16.72 -32.56
C CYS A 590 30.87 17.38 -31.68
N ALA A 591 29.57 17.19 -31.98
CA ALA A 591 28.50 17.82 -31.24
C ALA A 591 28.40 17.26 -29.81
N SER A 592 28.29 18.13 -28.81
CA SER A 592 28.03 17.76 -27.43
C SER A 592 27.19 18.83 -26.72
N LEU A 593 26.70 18.49 -25.52
CA LEU A 593 26.03 19.42 -24.58
C LEU A 593 26.15 18.91 -23.14
N TYR A 594 25.88 19.78 -22.17
CA TYR A 594 25.67 19.41 -20.78
C TYR A 594 24.17 19.56 -20.45
N PRO A 595 23.53 18.57 -19.79
CA PRO A 595 22.17 18.72 -19.29
C PRO A 595 22.08 19.78 -18.20
N GLU A 596 21.01 20.58 -18.23
CA GLU A 596 20.70 21.57 -17.20
C GLU A 596 19.50 21.09 -16.38
N ASN A 597 19.62 21.09 -15.04
CA ASN A 597 18.57 20.62 -14.13
C ASN A 597 18.01 19.22 -14.47
N GLY A 598 18.85 18.33 -15.00
CA GLY A 598 18.48 16.98 -15.42
C GLY A 598 17.71 16.90 -16.74
N ALA A 599 17.60 18.00 -17.50
CA ALA A 599 16.92 18.07 -18.78
C ALA A 599 17.86 18.53 -19.90
N TRP A 600 17.55 18.11 -21.12
CA TRP A 600 18.18 18.59 -22.35
C TRP A 600 17.21 18.40 -23.53
N ASN A 601 17.57 18.91 -24.70
CA ASN A 601 16.85 18.65 -25.94
C ASN A 601 17.85 18.45 -27.10
N MET A 602 17.35 18.00 -28.25
CA MET A 602 18.15 17.70 -29.45
C MET A 602 18.15 18.83 -30.50
N ARG A 603 17.78 20.07 -30.14
CA ARG A 603 17.76 21.18 -31.11
C ARG A 603 19.17 21.41 -31.68
N GLY A 604 19.30 21.29 -33.01
CA GLY A 604 20.58 21.41 -33.70
C GLY A 604 21.57 20.25 -33.41
N LYS A 605 21.08 19.05 -33.04
CA LYS A 605 21.90 17.87 -32.75
C LYS A 605 21.37 16.64 -33.49
N LYS A 606 22.27 15.76 -33.95
CA LYS A 606 21.93 14.48 -34.59
C LYS A 606 22.29 13.28 -33.72
N VAL A 607 21.47 12.23 -33.73
CA VAL A 607 21.73 10.96 -33.03
C VAL A 607 23.11 10.40 -33.43
N VAL A 608 23.84 9.81 -32.49
CA VAL A 608 25.23 9.34 -32.71
C VAL A 608 25.30 8.37 -33.89
N ASN A 609 24.47 7.33 -33.84
CA ASN A 609 24.31 6.33 -34.89
C ASN A 609 22.89 6.43 -35.47
N GLY A 610 22.77 7.19 -36.55
CA GLY A 610 21.52 7.30 -37.31
C GLY A 610 21.18 6.01 -38.05
N ALA A 611 19.92 5.59 -37.99
CA ALA A 611 19.40 4.65 -38.96
C ALA A 611 19.27 5.34 -40.33
N LYS A 612 18.95 4.58 -41.38
CA LYS A 612 18.49 5.11 -42.66
C LYS A 612 17.19 4.41 -43.01
N VAL A 613 16.07 5.12 -42.92
CA VAL A 613 14.74 4.54 -43.20
C VAL A 613 14.41 4.72 -44.68
N GLY A 614 14.69 3.70 -45.49
CA GLY A 614 14.41 3.72 -46.93
C GLY A 614 12.93 3.51 -47.29
N ILE A 615 12.21 2.70 -46.50
CA ILE A 615 10.79 2.38 -46.71
C ILE A 615 10.07 2.40 -45.36
N TRP A 616 8.94 3.08 -45.30
CA TRP A 616 8.02 3.08 -44.15
C TRP A 616 6.59 3.32 -44.63
N ALA A 617 5.60 3.03 -43.79
CA ALA A 617 4.19 3.24 -44.08
C ALA A 617 3.47 3.86 -42.87
N CYS A 618 2.43 4.65 -43.14
CA CYS A 618 1.53 5.17 -42.12
C CYS A 618 0.17 4.49 -42.27
N VAL A 619 -0.39 3.96 -41.17
CA VAL A 619 -1.73 3.36 -41.12
C VAL A 619 -2.56 4.15 -40.13
N ASN A 620 -3.55 4.90 -40.61
CA ASN A 620 -4.44 5.69 -39.78
C ASN A 620 -5.70 4.88 -39.41
N PHE A 621 -5.96 4.72 -38.11
CA PHE A 621 -7.18 4.11 -37.57
C PHE A 621 -8.22 5.13 -37.08
N CYS A 622 -7.92 6.44 -37.15
CA CYS A 622 -8.79 7.52 -36.70
C CYS A 622 -9.66 8.04 -37.85
N ASN A 623 -10.98 7.77 -37.78
CA ASN A 623 -11.97 8.19 -38.77
C ASN A 623 -12.15 9.72 -38.89
N GLU A 624 -11.63 10.49 -37.94
CA GLU A 624 -11.80 11.96 -37.88
C GLU A 624 -10.65 12.74 -38.54
N LEU A 625 -9.52 12.09 -38.81
CA LEU A 625 -8.36 12.73 -39.44
C LEU A 625 -8.46 12.65 -40.97
N THR A 626 -8.27 13.79 -41.64
CA THR A 626 -8.24 13.83 -43.11
C THR A 626 -6.90 13.35 -43.67
N GLU A 627 -6.90 12.89 -44.92
CA GLU A 627 -5.68 12.48 -45.62
C GLU A 627 -4.62 13.60 -45.64
N ASP A 628 -5.03 14.85 -45.86
CA ASP A 628 -4.13 16.01 -45.83
C ASP A 628 -3.45 16.21 -44.47
N GLN A 629 -4.18 16.01 -43.36
CA GLN A 629 -3.62 16.11 -42.01
C GLN A 629 -2.58 15.02 -41.77
N VAL A 630 -2.87 13.78 -42.20
CA VAL A 630 -1.94 12.64 -42.14
C VAL A 630 -0.70 12.92 -43.00
N ARG A 631 -0.88 13.47 -44.22
CA ARG A 631 0.21 13.83 -45.13
C ARG A 631 1.10 14.93 -44.58
N ILE A 632 0.53 15.97 -43.97
CA ILE A 632 1.28 17.04 -43.29
C ILE A 632 2.07 16.48 -42.10
N PHE A 633 1.48 15.58 -41.31
CA PHE A 633 2.17 14.90 -40.22
C PHE A 633 3.35 14.07 -40.74
N CYS A 634 3.15 13.26 -41.78
CA CYS A 634 4.19 12.43 -42.38
C CYS A 634 5.35 13.26 -42.95
N GLY A 635 5.05 14.39 -43.61
CA GLY A 635 6.06 15.34 -44.09
C GLY A 635 6.90 15.92 -42.97
N LYS A 636 6.25 16.46 -41.93
CA LYS A 636 6.94 17.03 -40.74
C LYS A 636 7.75 15.98 -39.97
N LEU A 637 7.25 14.75 -39.87
CA LEU A 637 7.97 13.65 -39.24
C LEU A 637 9.25 13.30 -40.01
N SER A 638 9.18 13.23 -41.34
CA SER A 638 10.34 12.98 -42.22
C SER A 638 11.39 14.10 -42.13
N GLU A 639 10.95 15.36 -42.13
CA GLU A 639 11.82 16.54 -41.96
C GLU A 639 12.53 16.52 -40.60
N MET A 640 11.80 16.21 -39.52
CA MET A 640 12.35 16.12 -38.17
C MET A 640 13.31 14.94 -38.01
N SER A 641 13.03 13.78 -38.60
CA SER A 641 13.94 12.63 -38.66
C SER A 641 15.24 12.99 -39.38
N SER A 642 15.16 13.56 -40.60
CA SER A 642 16.31 14.03 -41.37
C SER A 642 17.17 15.04 -40.59
N THR A 643 16.51 15.97 -39.89
CA THR A 643 17.15 16.99 -39.05
C THR A 643 17.86 16.37 -37.84
N THR A 644 17.25 15.37 -37.21
CA THR A 644 17.81 14.64 -36.04
C THR A 644 18.72 13.47 -36.43
N GLY A 645 18.89 13.19 -37.72
CA GLY A 645 19.84 12.21 -38.26
C GLY A 645 19.32 10.78 -38.32
N VAL A 646 18.05 10.59 -38.72
CA VAL A 646 17.36 9.30 -38.95
C VAL A 646 16.74 9.28 -40.33
#